data_AF-A0A5N5PUR7-F1
#
_entry.id   AF-A0A5N5PUR7-F1
#
_cell.length_a   1.000
_cell.length_b   1.000
_cell.length_c   1.000
_cell.angle_alpha   90.00
_cell.angle_beta   90.00
_cell.angle_gamma   90.00
#
_symmetry.space_group_name_H-M   'P 1'
#
loop_
_entity.id
_entity.type
_entity.pdbx_description
1 polymer ?
#
loop_
_entity_poly.entity_id
_entity_poly.type
_entity_poly.pdbx_seq_one_letter_code
_entity_poly.pdbx_strand_id
1 'polypeptide(L)'
;MGRPYTRYPCGIYGPRNLIRRRARKVKRRLLAEAAGEDFPSEPPIPSPGQEWLFSFWAPALEAGVYTTSVTQVIASAHTSEEITVPLAPQPPATQEFEVVAPRFTLPDDAIHSSFPPQGYGAPAKTLPHVVLTDPHLPWDRIASALPDENSPDWLRNQVPWLALLVFTAPELTLSKDQLGTGPASLFSDTSLSSSPVLQSQTFTINMPIADIPKIKSTLSPISKLPPEPSDDKATDIVFLPSWLYTELFTMYDADGKPKTDQKGPDVSRYKYLAHVRDINTTGMADAGVEDNGVFGIIVSHRTGPLSNTQAQPVVVHLVSIEGIESDFIDGNWPIDRDKYPYVALSSLHSWNFVTLPEGSFDIVTTLRNLGTGVNVLRAPDAVIKSIDISTPMGQRLQSRLKDGYTLTRYRTATGETTSAIYRGPFTPTLVPYPLMPDNQGQPGSTWLSNSGIDLQIMDPEIGIIDVTYAVAWQLGKTLAVSDKTFAVNLVKLRTMLYGQSMPAAKAEVLRRHGAYKTLEETASGLKYLLPKLNELHKNTKGLHGSGGSMADRWNRPQAKHLDLSYTSPLIQEIFRKHCDAIGQKFMLSSDGDRTQRYDEQNMPSSTEWAAVLNWVLNKMCLYGVPAHYLVVDPTYLGDETLRFFHVDRNWTDALIDGALSLGNHIEGTDQVRQTIHKMISDYLYPDPPVSPPPQYPLYGFLMHSEAVTKFPDLKVTVNLQNVSDDKAPILRHENLDATKGVMLCLLDHVPGDPGLLNLTFTEPPHQQSFIAGAELDSKHILTLYKKIFTKENQPPDPTPWDQHPWTRPTDDDGPPHSTVVFRWGDQPDPEVRTLLPELWAQDLTGVLNYYGKLEDPSSPLYGDTVSNSAVAGIQLNDPIYQLVIGTIPGNARGDGSINVPFPAAGKEKANPHRLTTAHGNKSKEGEKQTAPAGKGEPGVSPTHRQLPYREKPTPKPDDKDNLRERPSRRGGESPKRTGPSYTINCIPTDNDPSNPGVPCGTQIPKDLVFTIVQQPPYQPAGSGWHLKELMLTLQLSAGIPSRVPLCLLDTYTGPGPFMTSNLRYNVVAQPTDQDGPAMALRVIPRSPNGWTVAPMSREMTFILPVCLVNDHDIRQRIPVWVTSTYVKYSATVIMFDVIKFPQH
;
A
#
# COMPACT_ATOMS: atom_id res chain seq x y z
N MET A 1 29.91 23.04 14.69
CA MET A 1 30.04 22.54 13.30
C MET A 1 28.64 22.24 12.80
N GLY A 2 28.24 22.77 11.64
CA GLY A 2 26.95 22.40 11.04
C GLY A 2 26.96 20.95 10.57
N ARG A 3 25.79 20.30 10.54
CA ARG A 3 25.63 19.02 9.87
C ARG A 3 25.58 19.26 8.36
N PRO A 4 26.26 18.46 7.53
CA PRO A 4 25.94 18.46 6.11
C PRO A 4 24.50 17.95 5.95
N TYR A 5 23.62 18.76 5.36
CA TYR A 5 22.25 18.37 5.03
C TYR A 5 22.28 17.41 3.84
N THR A 6 22.57 16.14 4.12
CA THR A 6 22.50 15.08 3.12
C THR A 6 21.28 14.21 3.39
N ARG A 7 20.16 14.58 2.76
CA ARG A 7 19.14 13.62 2.32
C ARG A 7 19.75 12.67 1.29
N TYR A 8 20.66 11.80 1.73
CA TYR A 8 21.00 10.61 0.99
C TYR A 8 19.94 9.57 1.35
N PRO A 9 18.90 9.38 0.52
CA PRO A 9 17.87 8.40 0.83
C PRO A 9 18.55 7.06 1.04
N CYS A 10 18.39 6.53 2.25
CA CYS A 10 18.80 5.18 2.56
C CYS A 10 18.07 4.25 1.58
N GLY A 11 18.75 3.74 0.54
CA GLY A 11 18.15 2.97 -0.58
C GLY A 11 17.43 1.66 -0.20
N ILE A 12 17.19 1.45 1.09
CA ILE A 12 16.24 0.52 1.67
C ILE A 12 14.83 1.10 1.43
N TYR A 13 14.24 0.86 0.26
CA TYR A 13 12.81 1.14 0.01
C TYR A 13 12.01 -0.17 0.05
N GLY A 14 10.89 -0.19 0.77
CA GLY A 14 9.98 -1.34 0.83
C GLY A 14 9.29 -1.59 2.17
N PRO A 15 8.46 -2.64 2.27
CA PRO A 15 7.49 -2.84 3.36
C PRO A 15 8.07 -3.37 4.67
N ARG A 16 9.38 -3.59 4.73
CA ARG A 16 10.12 -4.09 5.90
C ARG A 16 11.32 -3.19 6.23
N ASN A 17 11.24 -1.92 5.85
CA ASN A 17 12.30 -0.93 6.05
C ASN A 17 12.69 -0.82 7.53
N LEU A 18 11.72 -0.66 8.43
CA LEU A 18 11.95 -0.55 9.89
C LEU A 18 12.76 -1.74 10.43
N ILE A 19 12.37 -2.96 10.06
CA ILE A 19 13.04 -4.21 10.46
C ILE A 19 14.47 -4.25 9.91
N ARG A 20 14.66 -4.03 8.59
CA ARG A 20 15.97 -4.03 7.94
C ARG A 20 16.91 -2.94 8.48
N ARG A 21 16.36 -1.77 8.81
CA ARG A 21 17.06 -0.62 9.41
C ARG A 21 17.57 -0.98 10.81
N ARG A 22 16.71 -1.48 11.71
CA ARG A 22 17.12 -1.90 13.06
C ARG A 22 18.13 -3.05 13.01
N ALA A 23 17.86 -4.07 12.19
CA ALA A 23 18.78 -5.20 12.01
C ALA A 23 20.15 -4.78 11.46
N ARG A 24 20.23 -3.75 10.61
CA ARG A 24 21.50 -3.18 10.14
C ARG A 24 22.21 -2.37 11.22
N LYS A 25 21.49 -1.59 12.04
CA LYS A 25 22.09 -0.85 13.16
C LYS A 25 22.65 -1.81 14.22
N VAL A 26 21.91 -2.87 14.57
CA VAL A 26 22.38 -3.96 15.45
C VAL A 26 23.58 -4.69 14.86
N LYS A 27 23.52 -5.12 13.58
CA LYS A 27 24.66 -5.81 12.93
C LYS A 27 25.92 -4.94 12.90
N ARG A 28 25.80 -3.64 12.63
CA ARG A 28 26.93 -2.69 12.73
C ARG A 28 27.46 -2.58 14.16
N ARG A 29 26.59 -2.47 15.16
CA ARG A 29 26.98 -2.36 16.58
C ARG A 29 27.78 -3.59 17.03
N LEU A 30 27.24 -4.79 16.77
CA LEU A 30 27.90 -6.07 17.07
C LEU A 30 29.24 -6.26 16.32
N LEU A 31 29.37 -5.73 15.10
CA LEU A 31 30.63 -5.77 14.35
C LEU A 31 31.68 -4.80 14.92
N ALA A 32 31.29 -3.61 15.37
CA ALA A 32 32.19 -2.66 16.04
C ALA A 32 32.62 -3.18 17.42
N GLU A 33 31.68 -3.71 18.22
CA GLU A 33 31.93 -4.42 19.48
C GLU A 33 32.95 -5.57 19.30
N ALA A 34 32.83 -6.34 18.21
CA ALA A 34 33.76 -7.44 17.89
C ALA A 34 35.10 -6.98 17.32
N ALA A 35 35.18 -5.79 16.71
CA ALA A 35 36.42 -5.19 16.21
C ALA A 35 37.20 -4.44 17.30
N GLY A 36 36.53 -4.00 18.36
CA GLY A 36 37.10 -3.12 19.39
C GLY A 36 37.24 -1.67 18.94
N GLU A 37 36.45 -1.25 17.95
CA GLU A 37 36.41 0.14 17.45
C GLU A 37 35.30 0.93 18.15
N ASP A 38 35.61 2.14 18.62
CA ASP A 38 34.59 3.08 19.10
C ASP A 38 33.63 3.41 17.96
N PHE A 39 32.33 3.20 18.20
CA PHE A 39 31.30 3.41 17.19
C PHE A 39 31.29 4.88 16.77
N PRO A 40 31.53 5.23 15.49
CA PRO A 40 31.56 6.63 15.07
C PRO A 40 30.19 7.24 15.34
N SER A 41 30.16 8.27 16.19
CA SER A 41 28.91 8.86 16.66
C SER A 41 28.13 9.43 15.48
N GLU A 42 27.01 8.77 15.13
CA GLU A 42 25.98 9.37 14.28
C GLU A 42 25.62 10.76 14.87
N PRO A 43 25.42 11.81 14.05
CA PRO A 43 25.13 13.14 14.57
C PRO A 43 23.95 13.06 15.54
N PRO A 44 24.08 13.54 16.79
CA PRO A 44 23.16 13.17 17.87
C PRO A 44 21.71 13.48 17.49
N ILE A 45 20.87 12.46 17.37
CA ILE A 45 19.45 12.64 17.07
C ILE A 45 18.74 12.89 18.41
N PRO A 46 17.77 13.83 18.51
CA PRO A 46 16.96 13.98 19.71
C PRO A 46 16.33 12.64 20.12
N SER A 47 16.21 12.38 21.42
CA SER A 47 15.67 11.10 21.90
C SER A 47 14.19 10.93 21.52
N PRO A 48 13.63 9.71 21.49
CA PRO A 48 12.19 9.53 21.27
C PRO A 48 11.37 10.34 22.29
N GLY A 49 10.56 11.29 21.81
CA GLY A 49 9.81 12.23 22.63
C GLY A 49 10.47 13.59 22.87
N GLN A 50 11.66 13.82 22.29
CA GLN A 50 12.34 15.12 22.23
C GLN A 50 12.33 15.66 20.80
N GLU A 51 12.46 16.97 20.68
CA GLU A 51 12.77 17.72 19.45
C GLU A 51 13.75 18.85 19.78
N TRP A 52 14.38 19.42 18.76
CA TRP A 52 15.17 20.65 18.87
C TRP A 52 14.59 21.72 17.95
N LEU A 53 14.50 22.95 18.45
CA LEU A 53 14.01 24.09 17.68
C LEU A 53 15.13 25.11 17.48
N PHE A 54 15.21 25.65 16.26
CA PHE A 54 16.18 26.67 15.87
C PHE A 54 15.43 27.90 15.35
N SER A 55 15.80 29.09 15.82
CA SER A 55 15.11 30.33 15.44
C SER A 55 15.21 30.65 13.94
N PHE A 56 16.33 30.30 13.33
CA PHE A 56 16.59 30.40 11.90
C PHE A 56 17.66 29.37 11.49
N TRP A 57 17.75 29.07 10.20
CA TRP A 57 18.70 28.09 9.64
C TRP A 57 19.21 28.57 8.27
N ALA A 58 19.91 29.71 8.27
CA ALA A 58 20.40 30.34 7.05
C ALA A 58 21.37 29.44 6.25
N PRO A 59 21.38 29.52 4.90
CA PRO A 59 22.43 28.92 4.09
C PRO A 59 23.77 29.65 4.30
N ALA A 60 24.87 29.01 3.89
CA ALA A 60 26.22 29.60 4.01
C ALA A 60 26.55 30.64 2.92
N LEU A 61 25.72 30.70 1.88
CA LEU A 61 25.66 31.73 0.84
C LEU A 61 24.18 31.93 0.50
N GLU A 62 23.71 33.16 0.51
CA GLU A 62 22.33 33.53 0.14
C GLU A 62 22.18 33.51 -1.40
N ALA A 63 20.96 33.55 -1.92
CA ALA A 63 20.71 33.56 -3.36
C ALA A 63 21.23 34.83 -4.05
N GLY A 64 21.62 34.71 -5.33
CA GLY A 64 22.01 35.83 -6.18
C GLY A 64 23.32 35.62 -6.94
N VAL A 65 23.79 36.69 -7.61
CA VAL A 65 24.98 36.66 -8.47
C VAL A 65 26.22 37.16 -7.71
N TYR A 66 27.19 36.27 -7.52
CA TYR A 66 28.45 36.53 -6.81
C TYR A 66 29.61 36.65 -7.78
N THR A 67 30.48 37.64 -7.55
CA THR A 67 31.75 37.78 -8.28
C THR A 67 32.90 37.27 -7.41
N THR A 68 33.46 36.11 -7.73
CA THR A 68 34.79 35.75 -7.21
C THR A 68 35.85 36.63 -7.88
N SER A 69 36.88 37.02 -7.14
CA SER A 69 38.06 37.70 -7.70
C SER A 69 39.34 37.10 -7.16
N VAL A 70 40.32 36.91 -8.04
CA VAL A 70 41.61 36.28 -7.70
C VAL A 70 42.71 37.34 -7.63
N THR A 71 43.39 37.40 -6.49
CA THR A 71 44.63 38.14 -6.29
C THR A 71 45.71 37.22 -5.71
N GLN A 72 46.97 37.48 -6.02
CA GLN A 72 48.11 36.72 -5.52
C GLN A 72 49.14 37.67 -4.92
N VAL A 73 49.44 37.53 -3.63
CA VAL A 73 50.56 38.25 -2.99
C VAL A 73 51.85 37.45 -3.19
N ILE A 74 52.86 38.07 -3.78
CA ILE A 74 54.20 37.51 -3.99
C ILE A 74 55.18 38.25 -3.08
N ALA A 75 55.65 37.60 -2.02
CA ALA A 75 56.58 38.15 -1.04
C ALA A 75 58.03 37.69 -1.29
N SER A 76 58.97 38.63 -1.29
CA SER A 76 60.40 38.37 -1.46
C SER A 76 61.13 38.35 -0.11
N ALA A 77 61.52 37.15 0.35
CA ALA A 77 62.25 36.97 1.61
C ALA A 77 63.66 37.59 1.63
N HIS A 78 64.18 38.08 0.49
CA HIS A 78 65.50 38.73 0.39
C HIS A 78 65.44 40.26 0.26
N THR A 79 64.32 40.83 -0.19
CA THR A 79 64.15 42.29 -0.31
C THR A 79 63.07 42.86 0.62
N SER A 80 62.28 42.01 1.28
CA SER A 80 61.11 42.40 2.08
C SER A 80 60.03 43.16 1.28
N GLU A 81 60.05 43.00 -0.04
CA GLU A 81 59.04 43.55 -0.95
C GLU A 81 57.89 42.54 -1.11
N GLU A 82 56.65 43.05 -1.04
CA GLU A 82 55.44 42.29 -1.37
C GLU A 82 54.77 42.92 -2.60
N ILE A 83 54.40 42.08 -3.56
CA ILE A 83 53.74 42.49 -4.80
C ILE A 83 52.43 41.73 -4.93
N THR A 84 51.30 42.46 -4.85
CA THR A 84 50.00 41.91 -5.20
C THR A 84 49.82 41.91 -6.72
N VAL A 85 49.47 40.75 -7.26
CA VAL A 85 49.21 40.50 -8.68
C VAL A 85 47.70 40.27 -8.88
N PRO A 86 47.07 40.87 -9.91
CA PRO A 86 47.67 41.77 -10.90
C PRO A 86 48.02 43.16 -10.33
N LEU A 87 49.04 43.77 -10.95
CA LEU A 87 49.52 45.10 -10.60
C LEU A 87 48.53 46.17 -11.07
N ALA A 88 48.20 47.12 -10.20
CA ALA A 88 47.39 48.28 -10.56
C ALA A 88 48.01 49.04 -11.77
N PRO A 89 47.23 49.44 -12.78
CA PRO A 89 45.76 49.53 -12.80
C PRO A 89 45.04 48.30 -13.41
N GLN A 90 45.70 47.15 -13.59
CA GLN A 90 45.02 45.97 -14.14
C GLN A 90 44.04 45.37 -13.10
N PRO A 91 42.77 45.11 -13.48
CA PRO A 91 41.79 44.52 -12.56
C PRO A 91 42.13 43.04 -12.27
N PRO A 92 41.75 42.51 -11.09
CA PRO A 92 41.86 41.09 -10.77
C PRO A 92 41.05 40.25 -11.77
N ALA A 93 41.48 39.00 -11.96
CA ALA A 93 40.68 38.05 -12.72
C ALA A 93 39.40 37.73 -11.94
N THR A 94 38.25 38.00 -12.54
CA THR A 94 36.93 37.75 -11.96
C THR A 94 36.25 36.55 -12.60
N GLN A 95 35.46 35.83 -11.81
CA GLN A 95 34.49 34.86 -12.31
C GLN A 95 33.17 35.05 -11.55
N GLU A 96 32.11 35.36 -12.29
CA GLU A 96 30.74 35.40 -11.80
C GLU A 96 30.18 33.97 -11.68
N PHE A 97 29.38 33.74 -10.64
CA PHE A 97 28.55 32.54 -10.47
C PHE A 97 27.24 32.91 -9.77
N GLU A 98 26.20 32.11 -9.99
CA GLU A 98 24.87 32.34 -9.44
C GLU A 98 24.57 31.27 -8.37
N VAL A 99 24.12 31.71 -7.20
CA VAL A 99 23.49 30.85 -6.19
C VAL A 99 22.00 30.87 -6.48
N VAL A 100 21.53 29.83 -7.17
CA VAL A 100 20.13 29.69 -7.60
C VAL A 100 19.27 29.22 -6.44
N ALA A 101 18.20 29.96 -6.14
CA ALA A 101 17.16 29.57 -5.20
C ALA A 101 15.77 29.97 -5.73
N PRO A 102 14.67 29.33 -5.27
CA PRO A 102 13.31 29.70 -5.66
C PRO A 102 13.00 31.18 -5.36
N ARG A 103 12.21 31.85 -6.22
CA ARG A 103 11.87 33.28 -6.06
C ARG A 103 10.42 33.62 -6.39
N PHE A 104 9.88 33.05 -7.46
CA PHE A 104 8.52 33.33 -7.96
C PHE A 104 7.67 32.07 -8.12
N THR A 105 8.29 30.91 -8.29
CA THR A 105 7.69 29.58 -8.24
C THR A 105 8.47 28.70 -7.25
N LEU A 106 7.78 27.83 -6.52
CA LEU A 106 8.39 26.78 -5.69
C LEU A 106 8.38 25.44 -6.44
N PRO A 107 9.39 24.56 -6.24
CA PRO A 107 9.35 23.21 -6.79
C PRO A 107 8.27 22.36 -6.10
N ASP A 108 7.75 21.36 -6.83
CA ASP A 108 6.60 20.52 -6.42
C ASP A 108 6.78 19.82 -5.05
N ASP A 109 8.02 19.61 -4.59
CA ASP A 109 8.37 18.96 -3.33
C ASP A 109 8.77 19.93 -2.20
N ALA A 110 8.77 21.25 -2.41
CA ALA A 110 9.12 22.23 -1.37
C ALA A 110 8.16 22.23 -0.17
N ILE A 111 6.88 21.93 -0.40
CA ILE A 111 5.85 21.91 0.65
C ILE A 111 5.67 20.48 1.14
N HIS A 112 5.99 20.23 2.42
CA HIS A 112 5.74 18.94 3.06
C HIS A 112 4.27 18.79 3.46
N SER A 113 3.70 19.82 4.08
CA SER A 113 2.31 19.83 4.54
C SER A 113 1.81 21.25 4.80
N SER A 114 0.52 21.50 4.60
CA SER A 114 -0.14 22.79 4.87
C SER A 114 -1.30 22.59 5.83
N PHE A 115 -1.41 23.43 6.87
CA PHE A 115 -2.41 23.29 7.92
C PHE A 115 -3.19 24.61 8.14
N PRO A 116 -4.53 24.58 8.28
CA PRO A 116 -5.40 23.42 8.13
C PRO A 116 -5.37 22.87 6.69
N PRO A 117 -5.49 21.54 6.48
CA PRO A 117 -5.40 20.95 5.13
C PRO A 117 -6.51 21.43 4.19
N GLN A 118 -6.28 21.34 2.87
CA GLN A 118 -7.19 21.92 1.88
C GLN A 118 -8.61 21.35 1.97
N GLY A 119 -9.59 22.25 2.10
CA GLY A 119 -11.01 21.92 2.23
C GLY A 119 -11.46 21.49 3.64
N TYR A 120 -10.56 21.35 4.60
CA TYR A 120 -10.92 20.94 5.98
C TYR A 120 -11.39 22.10 6.83
N GLY A 121 -12.15 21.77 7.88
CA GLY A 121 -12.62 22.72 8.89
C GLY A 121 -11.65 22.86 10.07
N ALA A 122 -11.40 24.10 10.51
CA ALA A 122 -10.66 24.41 11.74
C ALA A 122 -11.31 25.57 12.53
N PRO A 123 -11.12 25.66 13.86
CA PRO A 123 -11.60 26.77 14.67
C PRO A 123 -11.01 28.13 14.28
N ALA A 124 -11.74 29.22 14.53
CA ALA A 124 -11.30 30.59 14.24
C ALA A 124 -9.95 30.97 14.89
N LYS A 125 -9.68 30.49 16.10
CA LYS A 125 -8.45 30.73 16.87
C LYS A 125 -7.16 30.12 16.29
N THR A 126 -7.29 29.21 15.32
CA THR A 126 -6.13 28.57 14.67
C THR A 126 -5.33 29.59 13.86
N LEU A 127 -4.01 29.55 14.02
CA LEU A 127 -3.07 30.20 13.12
C LEU A 127 -2.66 29.18 12.05
N PRO A 128 -3.02 29.38 10.76
CA PRO A 128 -2.55 28.52 9.69
C PRO A 128 -1.03 28.52 9.60
N HIS A 129 -0.46 27.40 9.17
CA HIS A 129 0.99 27.25 9.01
C HIS A 129 1.31 26.36 7.80
N VAL A 130 2.55 26.45 7.33
CA VAL A 130 3.10 25.58 6.29
C VAL A 130 4.42 24.97 6.78
N VAL A 131 4.59 23.69 6.46
CA VAL A 131 5.79 22.89 6.76
C VAL A 131 6.55 22.69 5.46
N LEU A 132 7.82 23.07 5.47
CA LEU A 132 8.71 23.08 4.31
C LEU A 132 9.68 21.91 4.38
N THR A 133 9.88 21.28 3.22
CA THR A 133 10.75 20.14 2.99
C THR A 133 12.23 20.51 3.15
N ASP A 134 12.60 21.76 2.87
CA ASP A 134 13.94 22.30 3.10
C ASP A 134 13.91 23.29 4.28
N PRO A 135 14.77 23.11 5.32
CA PRO A 135 14.86 24.04 6.43
C PRO A 135 15.58 25.36 6.11
N HIS A 136 16.35 25.45 5.01
CA HIS A 136 17.01 26.69 4.59
C HIS A 136 16.05 27.67 3.90
N LEU A 137 15.06 27.14 3.17
CA LEU A 137 14.17 27.88 2.27
C LEU A 137 13.60 29.21 2.81
N PRO A 138 13.16 29.37 4.08
CA PRO A 138 12.70 30.66 4.59
C PRO A 138 13.75 31.78 4.58
N TRP A 139 15.04 31.44 4.56
CA TRP A 139 16.19 32.37 4.65
C TRP A 139 17.14 32.27 3.45
N ASP A 140 16.72 31.64 2.35
CA ASP A 140 17.50 31.59 1.10
C ASP A 140 17.72 32.97 0.46
N ARG A 141 16.84 33.94 0.75
CA ARG A 141 16.84 35.29 0.17
C ARG A 141 16.67 36.36 1.26
N ILE A 142 17.17 37.57 1.00
CA ILE A 142 17.11 38.70 1.93
C ILE A 142 15.71 39.35 1.91
N ALA A 143 15.05 39.41 3.07
CA ALA A 143 13.72 40.01 3.23
C ALA A 143 13.74 41.50 3.62
N SER A 144 14.72 41.85 4.46
CA SER A 144 14.83 43.09 5.22
C SER A 144 16.31 43.46 5.28
N ALA A 145 16.63 44.75 5.45
CA ALA A 145 18.00 45.14 5.72
C ALA A 145 18.48 44.47 7.02
N LEU A 146 19.60 43.73 6.94
CA LEU A 146 20.14 42.97 8.07
C LEU A 146 20.22 43.83 9.34
N PRO A 147 19.80 43.30 10.51
CA PRO A 147 19.94 44.04 11.76
C PRO A 147 21.43 44.33 12.00
N ASP A 148 21.73 45.54 12.48
CA ASP A 148 23.06 46.00 12.90
C ASP A 148 23.78 44.89 13.69
N GLU A 149 25.07 44.62 13.43
CA GLU A 149 25.88 43.64 14.17
C GLU A 149 25.87 43.89 15.69
N ASN A 150 25.59 45.13 16.11
CA ASN A 150 25.45 45.55 17.50
C ASN A 150 24.07 45.23 18.11
N SER A 151 23.10 44.78 17.31
CA SER A 151 21.76 44.39 17.74
C SER A 151 21.77 43.02 18.43
N PRO A 152 21.07 42.82 19.55
CA PRO A 152 20.96 41.50 20.17
C PRO A 152 20.18 40.49 19.30
N ASP A 153 19.44 40.94 18.28
CA ASP A 153 18.77 40.07 17.31
C ASP A 153 19.75 39.40 16.32
N TRP A 154 20.91 40.00 16.02
CA TRP A 154 21.85 39.57 14.97
C TRP A 154 22.24 38.09 15.03
N LEU A 155 22.35 37.52 16.24
CA LEU A 155 22.67 36.11 16.48
C LEU A 155 21.47 35.25 16.93
N ARG A 156 20.24 35.82 16.93
CA ARG A 156 19.06 35.23 17.57
C ARG A 156 17.83 35.10 16.67
N ASN A 157 17.60 36.06 15.78
CA ASN A 157 16.38 36.20 14.97
C ASN A 157 16.74 36.75 13.58
N GLN A 158 16.21 36.13 12.53
CA GLN A 158 16.37 36.58 11.14
C GLN A 158 15.01 36.60 10.45
N VAL A 159 14.69 37.71 9.76
CA VAL A 159 13.43 37.85 9.01
C VAL A 159 13.45 36.89 7.81
N PRO A 160 12.46 36.00 7.64
CA PRO A 160 12.35 35.15 6.44
C PRO A 160 11.89 35.98 5.23
N TRP A 161 12.25 35.61 4.00
CA TRP A 161 11.70 36.26 2.79
C TRP A 161 10.27 35.80 2.45
N LEU A 162 9.73 34.90 3.26
CA LEU A 162 8.44 34.26 3.11
C LEU A 162 7.52 34.61 4.28
N ALA A 163 6.30 35.07 3.99
CA ALA A 163 5.26 35.32 4.97
C ALA A 163 3.98 34.54 4.64
N LEU A 164 3.28 34.05 5.67
CA LEU A 164 1.99 33.38 5.51
C LEU A 164 0.85 34.32 5.91
N LEU A 165 -0.08 34.57 4.98
CA LEU A 165 -1.20 35.50 5.14
C LEU A 165 -2.55 34.82 4.86
N VAL A 166 -3.59 35.22 5.59
CA VAL A 166 -4.92 34.58 5.58
C VAL A 166 -5.99 35.60 5.21
N PHE A 167 -6.84 35.27 4.24
CA PHE A 167 -7.84 36.17 3.67
C PHE A 167 -9.25 35.57 3.58
N THR A 168 -10.27 36.43 3.59
CA THR A 168 -11.62 36.05 3.17
C THR A 168 -11.81 36.35 1.68
N ALA A 169 -12.75 35.67 1.02
CA ALA A 169 -13.03 35.91 -0.40
C ALA A 169 -13.32 37.39 -0.75
N PRO A 170 -14.09 38.17 0.04
CA PRO A 170 -14.31 39.60 -0.23
C PRO A 170 -13.04 40.47 -0.17
N GLU A 171 -11.99 40.06 0.54
CA GLU A 171 -10.73 40.81 0.61
C GLU A 171 -9.90 40.70 -0.69
N LEU A 172 -10.08 39.63 -1.47
CA LEU A 172 -9.29 39.32 -2.68
C LEU A 172 -10.11 39.33 -3.99
N THR A 173 -11.43 39.47 -3.93
CA THR A 173 -12.29 39.46 -5.12
C THR A 173 -12.18 40.77 -5.89
N LEU A 174 -11.74 40.70 -7.15
CA LEU A 174 -11.75 41.83 -8.08
C LEU A 174 -13.10 41.97 -8.78
N SER A 175 -13.46 43.19 -9.18
CA SER A 175 -14.72 43.47 -9.88
C SER A 175 -14.69 42.96 -11.32
N LYS A 176 -15.86 42.68 -11.89
CA LYS A 176 -15.99 42.24 -13.30
C LYS A 176 -15.49 43.28 -14.30
N ASP A 177 -15.50 44.56 -13.93
CA ASP A 177 -15.01 45.66 -14.77
C ASP A 177 -13.47 45.77 -14.69
N GLN A 178 -12.89 45.50 -13.53
CA GLN A 178 -11.43 45.43 -13.30
C GLN A 178 -10.78 44.23 -14.00
N LEU A 179 -11.49 43.10 -14.04
CA LEU A 179 -11.10 41.87 -14.75
C LEU A 179 -11.43 41.88 -16.25
N GLY A 180 -12.21 42.86 -16.72
CA GLY A 180 -12.63 42.96 -18.12
C GLY A 180 -11.53 43.42 -19.08
N THR A 181 -11.92 43.75 -20.31
CA THR A 181 -11.04 44.33 -21.35
C THR A 181 -11.32 45.81 -21.62
N GLY A 182 -12.16 46.45 -20.80
CA GLY A 182 -12.51 47.88 -20.91
C GLY A 182 -11.45 48.82 -20.30
N PRO A 183 -11.64 50.15 -20.40
CA PRO A 183 -10.70 51.13 -19.85
C PRO A 183 -10.61 51.13 -18.31
N ALA A 184 -11.56 50.50 -17.62
CA ALA A 184 -11.52 50.25 -16.18
C ALA A 184 -10.71 49.00 -15.78
N SER A 185 -10.17 48.25 -16.76
CA SER A 185 -9.38 47.05 -16.52
C SER A 185 -7.99 47.38 -15.99
N LEU A 186 -7.61 46.72 -14.89
CA LEU A 186 -6.26 46.82 -14.32
C LEU A 186 -5.20 46.29 -15.29
N PHE A 187 -5.59 45.35 -16.16
CA PHE A 187 -4.72 44.59 -17.05
C PHE A 187 -4.62 45.18 -18.47
N SER A 188 -5.23 46.34 -18.71
CA SER A 188 -5.36 46.95 -20.04
C SER A 188 -4.05 47.27 -20.77
N ASP A 189 -2.93 47.45 -20.05
CA ASP A 189 -1.59 47.69 -20.63
C ASP A 189 -0.66 46.46 -20.54
N THR A 190 -1.21 45.29 -20.22
CA THR A 190 -0.49 43.99 -20.10
C THR A 190 -0.77 43.08 -21.30
N SER A 191 -0.03 41.96 -21.43
CA SER A 191 -0.30 40.94 -22.44
C SER A 191 -1.63 40.20 -22.23
N LEU A 192 -2.24 40.30 -21.05
CA LEU A 192 -3.55 39.70 -20.74
C LEU A 192 -4.74 40.51 -21.27
N SER A 193 -4.50 41.73 -21.78
CA SER A 193 -5.54 42.66 -22.29
C SER A 193 -6.43 42.12 -23.41
N SER A 194 -6.08 41.01 -24.07
CA SER A 194 -6.84 40.41 -25.17
C SER A 194 -8.16 39.74 -24.76
N SER A 195 -8.34 39.41 -23.48
CA SER A 195 -9.46 38.61 -22.99
C SER A 195 -9.77 38.91 -21.51
N PRO A 196 -11.02 38.76 -21.03
CA PRO A 196 -11.32 38.92 -19.61
C PRO A 196 -10.46 37.98 -18.76
N VAL A 197 -9.80 38.53 -17.75
CA VAL A 197 -8.91 37.79 -16.86
C VAL A 197 -9.75 37.02 -15.84
N LEU A 198 -9.36 35.78 -15.55
CA LEU A 198 -10.02 34.93 -14.57
C LEU A 198 -9.10 34.76 -13.36
N GLN A 199 -9.63 35.04 -12.17
CA GLN A 199 -8.97 34.67 -10.92
C GLN A 199 -9.06 33.15 -10.69
N SER A 200 -8.06 32.59 -10.03
CA SER A 200 -8.00 31.18 -9.65
C SER A 200 -8.98 30.84 -8.49
N GLN A 201 -9.04 29.58 -8.08
CA GLN A 201 -9.82 29.18 -6.89
C GLN A 201 -9.31 29.81 -5.57
N THR A 202 -8.06 30.27 -5.56
CA THR A 202 -7.42 30.99 -4.46
C THR A 202 -7.29 32.50 -4.76
N PHE A 203 -8.06 33.02 -5.72
CA PHE A 203 -8.06 34.43 -6.13
C PHE A 203 -6.76 34.98 -6.76
N THR A 204 -5.74 34.14 -6.99
CA THR A 204 -4.52 34.51 -7.73
C THR A 204 -4.78 34.76 -9.21
N ILE A 205 -3.88 35.49 -9.86
CA ILE A 205 -3.79 35.61 -11.33
C ILE A 205 -2.36 35.28 -11.74
N ASN A 206 -2.20 34.26 -12.59
CA ASN A 206 -0.91 33.92 -13.19
C ASN A 206 -0.57 34.93 -14.31
N MET A 207 0.62 35.54 -14.27
CA MET A 207 1.04 36.50 -15.30
C MET A 207 2.57 36.57 -15.49
N PRO A 208 3.04 37.05 -16.67
CA PRO A 208 4.46 37.28 -16.90
C PRO A 208 5.03 38.38 -16.00
N ILE A 209 6.22 38.18 -15.44
CA ILE A 209 6.83 39.14 -14.49
C ILE A 209 7.03 40.52 -15.14
N ALA A 210 7.38 40.54 -16.44
CA ALA A 210 7.56 41.75 -17.23
C ALA A 210 6.28 42.59 -17.46
N ASP A 211 5.10 42.12 -17.02
CA ASP A 211 3.84 42.87 -17.08
C ASP A 211 3.41 43.49 -15.75
N ILE A 212 3.96 43.03 -14.61
CA ILE A 212 3.60 43.53 -13.28
C ILE A 212 3.79 45.06 -13.16
N PRO A 213 4.89 45.67 -13.66
CA PRO A 213 5.06 47.13 -13.64
C PRO A 213 4.09 47.91 -14.56
N LYS A 214 3.23 47.23 -15.32
CA LYS A 214 2.26 47.82 -16.26
C LYS A 214 0.81 47.76 -15.75
N ILE A 215 0.57 47.13 -14.61
CA ILE A 215 -0.79 47.03 -14.03
C ILE A 215 -1.25 48.42 -13.60
N LYS A 216 -2.44 48.85 -14.06
CA LYS A 216 -2.98 50.17 -13.71
C LYS A 216 -3.35 50.24 -12.23
N SER A 217 -3.15 51.42 -11.64
CA SER A 217 -3.59 51.78 -10.28
C SER A 217 -3.18 50.79 -9.19
N THR A 218 -2.05 50.10 -9.38
CA THR A 218 -1.54 49.05 -8.50
C THR A 218 -0.06 49.30 -8.19
N LEU A 219 0.34 49.15 -6.93
CA LEU A 219 1.74 49.18 -6.50
C LEU A 219 2.26 47.72 -6.40
N SER A 220 3.56 47.46 -6.57
CA SER A 220 4.11 46.12 -6.31
C SER A 220 5.62 46.15 -6.00
N PRO A 221 6.08 45.52 -4.89
CA PRO A 221 7.50 45.41 -4.52
C PRO A 221 8.39 44.86 -5.64
N ILE A 222 7.93 43.82 -6.33
CA ILE A 222 8.66 43.11 -7.37
C ILE A 222 8.90 43.96 -8.65
N SER A 223 8.32 45.17 -8.74
CA SER A 223 8.51 46.09 -9.87
C SER A 223 9.90 46.72 -9.96
N LYS A 224 10.72 46.59 -8.91
CA LYS A 224 12.06 47.20 -8.80
C LYS A 224 13.15 46.25 -8.30
N LEU A 225 12.86 44.96 -8.18
CA LEU A 225 13.88 43.95 -7.87
C LEU A 225 14.93 43.83 -8.99
N PRO A 226 16.18 43.45 -8.67
CA PRO A 226 17.19 43.14 -9.67
C PRO A 226 16.82 41.85 -10.42
N PRO A 227 16.91 41.83 -11.76
CA PRO A 227 16.64 40.62 -12.54
C PRO A 227 17.80 39.61 -12.40
N GLU A 228 17.46 38.37 -12.09
CA GLU A 228 18.39 37.25 -11.94
C GLU A 228 18.30 36.31 -13.16
N PRO A 229 19.42 35.74 -13.65
CA PRO A 229 19.40 34.81 -14.79
C PRO A 229 18.48 33.59 -14.61
N SER A 230 18.24 33.14 -13.37
CA SER A 230 17.30 32.07 -13.03
C SER A 230 15.84 32.50 -12.79
N ASP A 231 15.49 33.79 -12.93
CA ASP A 231 14.11 34.27 -12.70
C ASP A 231 13.06 33.53 -13.56
N ASP A 232 11.95 33.13 -12.92
CA ASP A 232 10.81 32.54 -13.63
C ASP A 232 10.19 33.51 -14.64
N LYS A 233 9.58 32.95 -15.69
CA LYS A 233 8.94 33.77 -16.73
C LYS A 233 7.56 34.30 -16.34
N ALA A 234 6.95 33.71 -15.33
CA ALA A 234 5.63 34.06 -14.82
C ALA A 234 5.55 33.76 -13.31
N THR A 235 4.59 34.40 -12.64
CA THR A 235 4.31 34.25 -11.21
C THR A 235 2.80 34.30 -10.99
N ASP A 236 2.33 33.68 -9.93
CA ASP A 236 0.98 33.94 -9.41
C ASP A 236 1.00 35.22 -8.57
N ILE A 237 0.07 36.14 -8.85
CA ILE A 237 -0.09 37.42 -8.14
C ILE A 237 -1.39 37.41 -7.34
N VAL A 238 -1.31 37.88 -6.09
CA VAL A 238 -2.47 38.21 -5.25
C VAL A 238 -2.59 39.74 -5.10
N PHE A 239 -3.81 40.25 -5.19
CA PHE A 239 -4.12 41.69 -5.14
C PHE A 239 -4.71 42.07 -3.79
N LEU A 240 -3.91 42.71 -2.94
CA LEU A 240 -4.33 43.16 -1.63
C LEU A 240 -4.89 44.59 -1.70
N PRO A 241 -6.02 44.91 -1.05
CA PRO A 241 -6.45 46.29 -0.87
C PRO A 241 -5.39 47.09 -0.10
N SER A 242 -5.06 48.30 -0.56
CA SER A 242 -3.96 49.09 0.03
C SER A 242 -4.19 49.46 1.51
N TRP A 243 -5.43 49.47 1.98
CA TRP A 243 -5.73 49.60 3.41
C TRP A 243 -5.21 48.40 4.22
N LEU A 244 -5.47 47.18 3.74
CA LEU A 244 -5.09 45.93 4.40
C LEU A 244 -3.58 45.69 4.28
N TYR A 245 -2.98 46.05 3.15
CA TYR A 245 -1.52 46.06 3.02
C TYR A 245 -0.88 47.00 4.05
N THR A 246 -1.37 48.24 4.17
CA THR A 246 -0.83 49.20 5.14
C THR A 246 -0.95 48.65 6.56
N GLU A 247 -2.10 48.10 6.95
CA GLU A 247 -2.32 47.47 8.27
C GLU A 247 -1.33 46.33 8.58
N LEU A 248 -1.06 45.43 7.61
CA LEU A 248 -0.18 44.28 7.83
C LEU A 248 1.29 44.66 8.05
N PHE A 249 1.76 45.78 7.47
CA PHE A 249 3.15 46.24 7.54
C PHE A 249 3.34 47.56 8.33
N THR A 250 2.33 48.00 9.10
CA THR A 250 2.42 49.16 10.02
C THR A 250 3.01 48.74 11.36
N MET A 251 4.01 49.46 11.86
CA MET A 251 4.57 49.28 13.21
C MET A 251 3.61 49.87 14.25
N TYR A 252 3.45 49.18 15.39
CA TYR A 252 2.55 49.58 16.48
C TYR A 252 3.34 49.92 17.75
N ASP A 253 2.84 50.89 18.52
CA ASP A 253 3.34 51.18 19.87
C ASP A 253 2.70 50.26 20.93
N ALA A 254 3.12 50.41 22.19
CA ALA A 254 2.59 49.60 23.31
C ALA A 254 1.07 49.76 23.51
N ASP A 255 0.51 50.94 23.19
CA ASP A 255 -0.94 51.19 23.23
C ASP A 255 -1.69 50.56 22.03
N GLY A 256 -0.99 49.86 21.14
CA GLY A 256 -1.56 49.25 19.93
C GLY A 256 -1.84 50.23 18.78
N LYS A 257 -1.28 51.46 18.85
CA LYS A 257 -1.54 52.53 17.88
C LYS A 257 -0.46 52.58 16.79
N PRO A 258 -0.79 52.97 15.55
CA PRO A 258 0.19 53.16 14.48
C PRO A 258 1.30 54.14 14.86
N LYS A 259 2.57 53.73 14.67
CA LYS A 259 3.74 54.53 15.02
C LYS A 259 3.96 55.66 14.01
N THR A 260 3.95 56.91 14.47
CA THR A 260 3.81 58.11 13.61
C THR A 260 5.10 58.63 12.96
N ASP A 261 6.25 58.02 13.23
CA ASP A 261 7.57 58.34 12.66
C ASP A 261 8.07 57.30 11.63
N GLN A 262 7.26 56.28 11.31
CA GLN A 262 7.57 55.21 10.38
C GLN A 262 7.71 55.75 8.93
N LYS A 263 8.85 55.46 8.27
CA LYS A 263 9.21 56.00 6.94
C LYS A 263 8.93 55.07 5.75
N GLY A 264 8.73 53.79 6.03
CA GLY A 264 8.47 52.71 5.07
C GLY A 264 7.78 51.55 5.79
N PRO A 265 7.27 50.53 5.08
CA PRO A 265 6.70 49.32 5.70
C PRO A 265 7.70 48.63 6.65
N ASP A 266 7.18 47.83 7.58
CA ASP A 266 7.96 47.01 8.52
C ASP A 266 7.70 45.52 8.27
N VAL A 267 8.76 44.73 8.02
CA VAL A 267 8.70 43.25 8.03
C VAL A 267 9.39 42.60 9.23
N SER A 268 9.94 43.37 10.19
CA SER A 268 10.69 42.81 11.31
C SER A 268 9.87 41.84 12.17
N ARG A 269 8.54 42.03 12.26
CA ARG A 269 7.59 41.13 12.95
C ARG A 269 7.66 39.66 12.49
N TYR A 270 7.99 39.41 11.23
CA TYR A 270 7.99 38.06 10.67
C TYR A 270 9.15 37.20 11.19
N LYS A 271 10.16 37.80 11.85
CA LYS A 271 11.26 37.08 12.52
C LYS A 271 10.82 36.14 13.66
N TYR A 272 9.60 36.32 14.18
CA TYR A 272 9.01 35.45 15.23
C TYR A 272 8.07 34.36 14.67
N LEU A 273 7.89 34.30 13.35
CA LEU A 273 6.87 33.48 12.68
C LEU A 273 7.44 32.36 11.81
N ALA A 274 8.76 32.27 11.67
CA ALA A 274 9.45 31.18 10.97
C ALA A 274 10.55 30.57 11.83
N HIS A 275 10.57 29.25 11.97
CA HIS A 275 11.55 28.50 12.77
C HIS A 275 11.77 27.10 12.17
N VAL A 276 12.80 26.40 12.63
CA VAL A 276 13.10 25.01 12.21
C VAL A 276 12.88 24.03 13.36
N ARG A 277 12.32 22.86 13.08
CA ARG A 277 12.25 21.71 14.01
C ARG A 277 13.11 20.56 13.48
N ASP A 278 14.10 20.11 14.26
CA ASP A 278 14.80 18.81 14.13
C ASP A 278 14.06 17.82 15.04
N ILE A 279 13.37 16.84 14.45
CA ILE A 279 12.48 15.93 15.16
C ILE A 279 12.91 14.47 14.99
N ASN A 280 12.71 13.67 16.04
CA ASN A 280 12.83 12.22 15.93
C ASN A 280 11.56 11.63 15.27
N THR A 281 11.68 11.17 14.04
CA THR A 281 10.59 10.62 13.21
C THR A 281 10.13 9.22 13.64
N THR A 282 10.88 8.53 14.51
CA THR A 282 10.56 7.16 14.94
C THR A 282 9.13 7.06 15.45
N GLY A 283 8.30 6.22 14.79
CA GLY A 283 6.89 6.01 15.12
C GLY A 283 5.89 6.69 14.19
N MET A 284 6.31 7.58 13.29
CA MET A 284 5.46 8.16 12.25
C MET A 284 5.18 7.17 11.11
N ALA A 285 4.30 7.53 10.17
CA ALA A 285 4.04 6.74 8.97
C ALA A 285 5.26 6.74 8.03
N ASP A 286 5.76 7.94 7.65
CA ASP A 286 6.87 8.08 6.70
C ASP A 286 8.28 8.00 7.35
N ALA A 287 8.35 7.55 8.60
CA ALA A 287 9.57 7.18 9.33
C ALA A 287 10.45 6.10 8.63
N GLY A 288 9.97 5.54 7.52
CA GLY A 288 10.69 4.58 6.69
C GLY A 288 11.90 5.15 5.94
N VAL A 289 12.06 6.49 5.85
CA VAL A 289 13.14 7.15 5.11
C VAL A 289 14.33 7.50 6.00
N GLU A 290 14.17 8.38 6.99
CA GLU A 290 15.22 8.86 7.91
C GLU A 290 14.74 8.81 9.39
N ASP A 291 15.66 8.71 10.36
CA ASP A 291 15.36 8.67 11.83
C ASP A 291 15.24 10.09 12.45
N ASN A 292 15.57 11.10 11.64
CA ASN A 292 15.52 12.53 11.91
C ASN A 292 14.74 13.16 10.74
N GLY A 293 13.92 14.16 11.03
CA GLY A 293 13.37 15.07 10.02
C GLY A 293 13.64 16.50 10.46
N VAL A 294 14.31 17.27 9.59
CA VAL A 294 14.55 18.71 9.82
C VAL A 294 13.65 19.50 8.88
N PHE A 295 12.72 20.27 9.44
CA PHE A 295 11.67 20.97 8.69
C PHE A 295 11.67 22.46 9.00
N GLY A 296 11.57 23.30 7.98
CA GLY A 296 11.21 24.71 8.14
C GLY A 296 9.69 24.83 8.39
N ILE A 297 9.28 25.73 9.29
CA ILE A 297 7.87 26.02 9.57
C ILE A 297 7.65 27.52 9.46
N ILE A 298 6.59 27.93 8.77
CA ILE A 298 6.15 29.33 8.70
C ILE A 298 4.69 29.41 9.15
N VAL A 299 4.42 30.31 10.10
CA VAL A 299 3.13 30.46 10.79
C VAL A 299 2.49 31.81 10.40
N SER A 300 1.18 31.83 10.21
CA SER A 300 0.41 33.06 10.05
C SER A 300 0.32 33.83 11.37
N HIS A 301 0.30 35.16 11.31
CA HIS A 301 -0.09 36.03 12.43
C HIS A 301 -1.56 36.47 12.37
N ARG A 302 -2.28 36.13 11.28
CA ARG A 302 -3.70 36.45 11.06
C ARG A 302 -4.57 35.20 11.20
N THR A 303 -5.66 35.30 11.96
CA THR A 303 -6.55 34.18 12.32
C THR A 303 -7.68 33.99 11.29
N GLY A 304 -8.56 33.00 11.52
CA GLY A 304 -9.87 32.98 10.85
C GLY A 304 -10.75 34.18 11.25
N PRO A 305 -11.86 34.46 10.52
CA PRO A 305 -12.89 35.39 10.95
C PRO A 305 -13.45 35.04 12.31
N LEU A 306 -13.79 36.05 13.12
CA LEU A 306 -14.15 35.89 14.54
C LEU A 306 -15.66 36.05 14.81
N SER A 307 -16.41 36.60 13.86
CA SER A 307 -17.87 36.81 13.95
C SER A 307 -18.71 35.76 13.18
N ASN A 308 -18.11 34.65 12.74
CA ASN A 308 -18.73 33.71 11.81
C ASN A 308 -19.74 32.76 12.48
N THR A 309 -21.04 33.07 12.36
CA THR A 309 -22.15 32.18 12.80
C THR A 309 -22.34 30.93 11.92
N GLN A 310 -21.62 30.83 10.80
CA GLN A 310 -21.62 29.67 9.89
C GLN A 310 -20.19 29.35 9.43
N ALA A 311 -20.00 28.15 8.90
CA ALA A 311 -18.70 27.71 8.37
C ALA A 311 -18.33 28.53 7.11
N GLN A 312 -17.23 29.26 7.16
CA GLN A 312 -16.85 30.25 6.14
C GLN A 312 -15.54 29.86 5.44
N PRO A 313 -15.47 29.86 4.09
CA PRO A 313 -14.23 29.58 3.38
C PRO A 313 -13.24 30.75 3.50
N VAL A 314 -11.98 30.40 3.75
CA VAL A 314 -10.83 31.31 3.81
C VAL A 314 -9.70 30.78 2.94
N VAL A 315 -8.84 31.68 2.48
CA VAL A 315 -7.71 31.37 1.60
C VAL A 315 -6.41 31.80 2.27
N VAL A 316 -5.40 30.93 2.20
CA VAL A 316 -4.06 31.16 2.74
C VAL A 316 -3.09 31.30 1.58
N HIS A 317 -2.20 32.28 1.66
CA HIS A 317 -1.12 32.50 0.70
C HIS A 317 0.22 32.55 1.41
N LEU A 318 1.18 31.78 0.90
CA LEU A 318 2.59 31.96 1.15
C LEU A 318 3.10 33.02 0.17
N VAL A 319 3.31 34.24 0.66
CA VAL A 319 3.75 35.37 -0.17
C VAL A 319 5.24 35.62 0.00
N SER A 320 5.88 36.07 -1.08
CA SER A 320 7.21 36.68 -0.99
C SER A 320 7.08 38.09 -0.40
N ILE A 321 7.94 38.40 0.57
CA ILE A 321 8.12 39.75 1.14
C ILE A 321 9.44 40.41 0.68
N GLU A 322 10.14 39.79 -0.29
CA GLU A 322 11.33 40.36 -0.93
C GLU A 322 11.02 41.75 -1.55
N GLY A 323 11.81 42.76 -1.17
CA GLY A 323 11.68 44.12 -1.69
C GLY A 323 10.53 44.96 -1.11
N ILE A 324 9.83 44.50 -0.06
CA ILE A 324 8.83 45.32 0.63
C ILE A 324 9.48 46.56 1.25
N GLU A 325 10.61 46.41 1.93
CA GLU A 325 11.42 47.52 2.49
C GLU A 325 12.39 48.10 1.45
N SER A 326 11.89 48.41 0.24
CA SER A 326 12.69 49.05 -0.81
C SER A 326 12.34 50.52 -0.98
N ASP A 327 13.33 51.34 -1.38
CA ASP A 327 13.20 52.79 -1.67
C ASP A 327 11.94 53.16 -2.49
N PHE A 328 11.49 52.25 -3.35
CA PHE A 328 10.31 52.43 -4.20
C PHE A 328 8.98 52.34 -3.43
N ILE A 329 8.89 51.48 -2.42
CA ILE A 329 7.72 51.33 -1.56
C ILE A 329 7.75 52.38 -0.44
N ASP A 330 8.91 52.61 0.18
CA ASP A 330 9.16 53.69 1.15
C ASP A 330 8.75 55.05 0.58
N GLY A 331 9.17 55.36 -0.65
CA GLY A 331 8.78 56.59 -1.36
C GLY A 331 7.28 56.73 -1.67
N ASN A 332 6.45 55.73 -1.35
CA ASN A 332 4.99 55.75 -1.45
C ASN A 332 4.29 55.35 -0.12
N TRP A 333 5.00 55.36 1.02
CA TRP A 333 4.45 55.02 2.34
C TRP A 333 3.97 56.27 3.12
N PRO A 334 2.81 56.21 3.82
CA PRO A 334 1.75 55.21 3.71
C PRO A 334 1.00 55.32 2.37
N ILE A 335 0.42 54.22 1.90
CA ILE A 335 -0.10 54.13 0.53
C ILE A 335 -1.38 54.97 0.36
N ASP A 336 -1.29 55.96 -0.54
CA ASP A 336 -2.41 56.73 -1.07
C ASP A 336 -3.41 55.80 -1.78
N ARG A 337 -4.58 55.62 -1.13
CA ARG A 337 -5.64 54.69 -1.56
C ARG A 337 -6.38 55.17 -2.82
N ASP A 338 -6.40 56.48 -3.09
CA ASP A 338 -7.07 57.05 -4.26
C ASP A 338 -6.18 56.93 -5.51
N LYS A 339 -4.85 57.00 -5.32
CA LYS A 339 -3.84 56.77 -6.37
C LYS A 339 -3.57 55.28 -6.63
N TYR A 340 -3.50 54.48 -5.57
CA TYR A 340 -3.24 53.04 -5.60
C TYR A 340 -4.24 52.28 -4.69
N PRO A 341 -5.41 51.89 -5.19
CA PRO A 341 -6.35 51.04 -4.45
C PRO A 341 -5.83 49.64 -4.10
N TYR A 342 -4.84 49.11 -4.85
CA TYR A 342 -4.31 47.76 -4.66
C TYR A 342 -2.77 47.71 -4.58
N VAL A 343 -2.27 46.69 -3.89
CA VAL A 343 -0.88 46.24 -3.92
C VAL A 343 -0.82 44.79 -4.40
N ALA A 344 -0.01 44.51 -5.40
CA ALA A 344 0.22 43.17 -5.94
C ALA A 344 1.44 42.53 -5.27
N LEU A 345 1.25 41.33 -4.70
CA LEU A 345 2.32 40.49 -4.14
C LEU A 345 2.43 39.16 -4.91
N SER A 346 3.64 38.60 -4.96
CA SER A 346 3.85 37.23 -5.46
C SER A 346 3.36 36.21 -4.43
N SER A 347 2.58 35.23 -4.89
CA SER A 347 1.93 34.18 -4.10
C SER A 347 2.47 32.82 -4.54
N LEU A 348 3.48 32.32 -3.84
CA LEU A 348 4.26 31.14 -4.23
C LEU A 348 3.53 29.81 -4.01
N HIS A 349 2.69 29.75 -2.99
CA HIS A 349 1.81 28.62 -2.68
C HIS A 349 0.51 29.16 -2.09
N SER A 350 -0.63 28.54 -2.40
CA SER A 350 -1.91 28.93 -1.82
C SER A 350 -2.89 27.77 -1.72
N TRP A 351 -3.72 27.79 -0.68
CA TRP A 351 -4.78 26.80 -0.47
C TRP A 351 -5.98 27.42 0.26
N ASN A 352 -7.11 26.73 0.24
CA ASN A 352 -8.33 27.14 0.94
C ASN A 352 -8.72 26.15 2.03
N PHE A 353 -9.18 26.65 3.18
CA PHE A 353 -9.78 25.86 4.25
C PHE A 353 -11.06 26.54 4.75
N VAL A 354 -11.76 25.92 5.69
CA VAL A 354 -13.03 26.45 6.22
C VAL A 354 -12.85 26.83 7.69
N THR A 355 -13.09 28.09 8.03
CA THR A 355 -13.22 28.51 9.43
C THR A 355 -14.57 28.03 9.96
N LEU A 356 -14.55 27.18 10.98
CA LEU A 356 -15.73 26.65 11.64
C LEU A 356 -16.20 27.59 12.76
N PRO A 357 -17.51 27.63 13.08
CA PRO A 357 -18.03 28.32 14.25
C PRO A 357 -17.62 27.61 15.55
N GLU A 358 -17.86 28.27 16.68
CA GLU A 358 -17.65 27.71 18.03
C GLU A 358 -18.44 26.40 18.27
N GLY A 359 -17.89 25.52 19.12
CA GLY A 359 -18.50 24.22 19.44
C GLY A 359 -18.44 23.16 18.33
N SER A 360 -17.59 23.38 17.32
CA SER A 360 -17.35 22.46 16.20
C SER A 360 -16.22 21.44 16.51
N PHE A 361 -15.57 20.88 15.48
CA PHE A 361 -14.59 19.78 15.62
C PHE A 361 -13.48 20.11 16.63
N ASP A 362 -13.24 19.17 17.55
CA ASP A 362 -12.23 19.24 18.60
C ASP A 362 -11.46 17.92 18.67
N ILE A 363 -10.13 17.99 18.56
CA ILE A 363 -9.23 16.83 18.61
C ILE A 363 -9.28 16.09 19.96
N VAL A 364 -9.55 16.79 21.07
CA VAL A 364 -9.69 16.17 22.39
C VAL A 364 -10.93 15.28 22.42
N THR A 365 -12.03 15.73 21.84
CA THR A 365 -13.26 14.96 21.68
C THR A 365 -13.07 13.79 20.72
N THR A 366 -12.33 13.95 19.61
CA THR A 366 -11.99 12.85 18.69
C THR A 366 -11.15 11.78 19.38
N LEU A 367 -10.06 12.14 20.07
CA LEU A 367 -9.24 11.19 20.84
C LEU A 367 -10.01 10.55 22.01
N ARG A 368 -10.97 11.27 22.62
CA ARG A 368 -11.87 10.72 23.65
C ARG A 368 -12.83 9.69 23.06
N ASN A 369 -13.43 9.97 21.91
CA ASN A 369 -14.30 9.04 21.18
C ASN A 369 -13.52 7.77 20.81
N LEU A 370 -12.35 7.92 20.18
CA LEU A 370 -11.43 6.84 19.85
C LEU A 370 -11.03 6.01 21.09
N GLY A 371 -10.78 6.67 22.22
CA GLY A 371 -10.50 6.04 23.51
C GLY A 371 -11.68 5.22 24.07
N THR A 372 -12.92 5.67 23.91
CA THR A 372 -14.11 4.84 24.19
C THR A 372 -14.35 3.76 23.15
N GLY A 373 -13.86 3.97 21.92
CA GLY A 373 -13.96 3.08 20.77
C GLY A 373 -12.94 1.94 20.77
N VAL A 374 -12.10 1.77 21.80
CA VAL A 374 -11.07 0.72 21.88
C VAL A 374 -11.69 -0.67 22.08
N ASN A 375 -11.42 -1.61 21.16
CA ASN A 375 -11.85 -3.00 21.28
C ASN A 375 -10.93 -3.94 20.46
N VAL A 376 -11.28 -5.23 20.37
CA VAL A 376 -10.67 -6.18 19.43
C VAL A 376 -11.39 -6.19 18.08
N LEU A 377 -10.71 -6.58 16.99
CA LEU A 377 -11.28 -6.67 15.64
C LEU A 377 -12.25 -7.85 15.52
N ARG A 378 -13.56 -7.57 15.60
CA ARG A 378 -14.65 -8.55 15.43
C ARG A 378 -15.98 -7.87 15.07
N ALA A 379 -17.02 -8.67 14.85
CA ALA A 379 -18.40 -8.20 14.66
C ALA A 379 -18.89 -7.30 15.82
N PRO A 380 -19.69 -6.26 15.54
CA PRO A 380 -20.21 -5.36 16.57
C PRO A 380 -20.97 -6.09 17.69
N ASP A 381 -20.79 -5.61 18.92
CA ASP A 381 -21.39 -6.17 20.13
C ASP A 381 -22.94 -6.28 20.06
N ALA A 382 -23.60 -5.39 19.31
CA ALA A 382 -25.04 -5.46 19.06
C ALA A 382 -25.44 -6.72 18.28
N VAL A 383 -24.65 -7.13 17.28
CA VAL A 383 -24.87 -8.36 16.49
C VAL A 383 -24.58 -9.60 17.34
N ILE A 384 -23.52 -9.56 18.15
CA ILE A 384 -23.16 -10.66 19.06
C ILE A 384 -24.24 -10.87 20.14
N LYS A 385 -24.88 -9.80 20.61
CA LYS A 385 -25.96 -9.83 21.62
C LYS A 385 -27.34 -10.16 21.04
N SER A 386 -27.57 -10.03 19.74
CA SER A 386 -28.86 -10.36 19.11
C SER A 386 -29.05 -11.86 18.79
N ILE A 387 -28.01 -12.68 18.95
CA ILE A 387 -28.07 -14.13 18.76
C ILE A 387 -28.76 -14.82 19.95
N ASP A 388 -29.74 -15.68 19.66
CA ASP A 388 -30.40 -16.52 20.66
C ASP A 388 -29.46 -17.62 21.20
N ILE A 389 -28.93 -17.39 22.39
CA ILE A 389 -28.07 -18.33 23.13
C ILE A 389 -28.84 -19.47 23.83
N SER A 390 -30.16 -19.60 23.65
CA SER A 390 -30.93 -20.75 24.17
C SER A 390 -30.55 -22.07 23.47
N THR A 391 -30.05 -22.00 22.24
CA THR A 391 -29.66 -23.15 21.44
C THR A 391 -28.13 -23.37 21.44
N PRO A 392 -27.63 -24.63 21.42
CA PRO A 392 -26.19 -24.90 21.28
C PRO A 392 -25.60 -24.29 20.01
N MET A 393 -26.35 -24.31 18.90
CA MET A 393 -25.97 -23.67 17.64
C MET A 393 -25.79 -22.15 17.78
N GLY A 394 -26.68 -21.47 18.53
CA GLY A 394 -26.57 -20.04 18.81
C GLY A 394 -25.40 -19.69 19.72
N GLN A 395 -25.14 -20.50 20.76
CA GLN A 395 -23.95 -20.35 21.61
C GLN A 395 -22.66 -20.50 20.80
N ARG A 396 -22.60 -21.52 19.93
CA ARG A 396 -21.46 -21.76 19.02
C ARG A 396 -21.29 -20.67 17.96
N LEU A 397 -22.38 -20.20 17.36
CA LEU A 397 -22.33 -19.08 16.42
C LEU A 397 -21.81 -17.81 17.11
N GLN A 398 -22.27 -17.53 18.34
CA GLN A 398 -21.78 -16.41 19.12
C GLN A 398 -20.29 -16.54 19.46
N SER A 399 -19.79 -17.75 19.77
CA SER A 399 -18.34 -17.95 19.97
C SER A 399 -17.56 -17.73 18.69
N ARG A 400 -18.05 -18.20 17.53
CA ARG A 400 -17.40 -17.92 16.23
C ARG A 400 -17.37 -16.43 15.87
N LEU A 401 -18.43 -15.66 16.14
CA LEU A 401 -18.39 -14.20 15.95
C LEU A 401 -17.40 -13.52 16.93
N LYS A 402 -17.29 -14.02 18.17
CA LYS A 402 -16.29 -13.56 19.15
C LYS A 402 -14.85 -13.87 18.72
N ASP A 403 -14.63 -14.97 17.99
CA ASP A 403 -13.37 -15.38 17.33
C ASP A 403 -13.10 -14.67 15.98
N GLY A 404 -13.93 -13.69 15.59
CA GLY A 404 -13.71 -12.86 14.41
C GLY A 404 -14.12 -13.50 13.07
N TYR A 405 -14.92 -14.57 13.07
CA TYR A 405 -15.52 -15.10 11.85
C TYR A 405 -16.74 -14.28 11.42
N THR A 406 -16.91 -14.06 10.12
CA THR A 406 -18.18 -13.63 9.52
C THR A 406 -18.86 -14.78 8.76
N LEU A 407 -20.14 -14.61 8.43
CA LEU A 407 -20.85 -15.44 7.46
C LEU A 407 -20.72 -14.83 6.06
N THR A 408 -20.22 -15.59 5.10
CA THR A 408 -20.05 -15.15 3.71
C THR A 408 -20.81 -16.02 2.72
N ARG A 409 -21.20 -15.42 1.58
CA ARG A 409 -21.86 -16.12 0.48
C ARG A 409 -20.80 -16.86 -0.35
N TYR A 410 -20.73 -18.17 -0.17
CA TYR A 410 -19.79 -19.04 -0.86
C TYR A 410 -20.42 -19.66 -2.11
N ARG A 411 -19.66 -19.75 -3.21
CA ARG A 411 -20.02 -20.52 -4.40
C ARG A 411 -19.11 -21.75 -4.46
N THR A 412 -19.71 -22.93 -4.52
CA THR A 412 -19.00 -24.21 -4.65
C THR A 412 -18.38 -24.38 -6.03
N ALA A 413 -17.48 -25.36 -6.18
CA ALA A 413 -16.94 -25.74 -7.49
C ALA A 413 -18.01 -26.29 -8.47
N THR A 414 -19.18 -26.69 -7.97
CA THR A 414 -20.37 -27.06 -8.76
C THR A 414 -21.22 -25.85 -9.21
N GLY A 415 -20.88 -24.64 -8.76
CA GLY A 415 -21.58 -23.38 -9.10
C GLY A 415 -22.74 -23.02 -8.17
N GLU A 416 -23.13 -23.92 -7.29
CA GLU A 416 -24.17 -23.75 -6.28
C GLU A 416 -23.76 -22.69 -5.25
N THR A 417 -24.70 -21.84 -4.82
CA THR A 417 -24.41 -20.82 -3.78
C THR A 417 -24.96 -21.25 -2.43
N THR A 418 -24.08 -21.27 -1.43
CA THR A 418 -24.35 -21.65 -0.05
C THR A 418 -23.73 -20.61 0.91
N SER A 419 -23.83 -20.82 2.22
CA SER A 419 -23.14 -20.04 3.24
C SER A 419 -21.86 -20.74 3.69
N ALA A 420 -20.81 -19.97 3.97
CA ALA A 420 -19.59 -20.41 4.65
C ALA A 420 -19.27 -19.47 5.80
N ILE A 421 -18.47 -19.92 6.77
CA ILE A 421 -17.78 -19.01 7.70
C ILE A 421 -16.37 -18.69 7.17
N TYR A 422 -15.93 -17.46 7.40
CA TYR A 422 -14.65 -16.96 6.91
C TYR A 422 -14.07 -15.91 7.88
N ARG A 423 -12.75 -15.93 8.08
CA ARG A 423 -11.99 -14.89 8.79
C ARG A 423 -10.71 -14.49 8.05
N GLY A 424 -10.20 -13.31 8.36
CA GLY A 424 -8.94 -12.80 7.82
C GLY A 424 -7.72 -13.33 8.59
N PRO A 425 -6.51 -12.79 8.31
CA PRO A 425 -5.33 -13.03 9.12
C PRO A 425 -5.40 -12.33 10.48
N PHE A 426 -6.25 -11.30 10.64
CA PHE A 426 -6.43 -10.56 11.88
C PHE A 426 -7.51 -11.23 12.72
N THR A 427 -7.14 -11.68 13.92
CA THR A 427 -8.01 -12.44 14.83
C THR A 427 -8.10 -11.80 16.21
N PRO A 428 -9.29 -11.71 16.84
CA PRO A 428 -9.46 -11.12 18.17
C PRO A 428 -8.94 -12.02 19.30
N THR A 429 -8.78 -13.32 19.04
CA THR A 429 -8.30 -14.35 19.97
C THR A 429 -7.03 -15.00 19.41
N LEU A 430 -6.12 -15.43 20.29
CA LEU A 430 -4.87 -16.07 19.88
C LEU A 430 -5.14 -17.48 19.33
N VAL A 431 -4.88 -17.68 18.04
CA VAL A 431 -5.03 -18.97 17.38
C VAL A 431 -3.88 -19.91 17.79
N PRO A 432 -4.16 -21.17 18.21
CA PRO A 432 -3.11 -22.16 18.44
C PRO A 432 -2.24 -22.38 17.20
N TYR A 433 -0.94 -22.54 17.39
CA TYR A 433 0.01 -22.76 16.30
C TYR A 433 1.04 -23.84 16.65
N PRO A 434 1.35 -24.78 15.75
CA PRO A 434 0.66 -25.04 14.47
C PRO A 434 -0.69 -25.78 14.70
N LEU A 435 -1.73 -25.45 13.94
CA LEU A 435 -3.00 -26.22 13.96
C LEU A 435 -2.84 -27.63 13.37
N MET A 436 -1.99 -27.77 12.36
CA MET A 436 -1.55 -29.05 11.81
C MET A 436 -0.05 -29.23 12.08
N PRO A 437 0.37 -29.88 13.18
CA PRO A 437 1.76 -30.29 13.35
C PRO A 437 2.10 -31.46 12.40
N ASP A 438 3.35 -31.54 11.97
CA ASP A 438 3.86 -32.72 11.25
C ASP A 438 4.15 -33.90 12.19
N ASN A 439 4.64 -35.03 11.65
CA ASN A 439 4.99 -36.22 12.43
C ASN A 439 6.17 -36.02 13.40
N GLN A 440 6.84 -34.86 13.37
CA GLN A 440 7.95 -34.48 14.24
C GLN A 440 7.62 -33.24 15.11
N GLY A 441 6.39 -32.71 15.03
CA GLY A 441 5.96 -31.49 15.72
C GLY A 441 6.45 -30.19 15.09
N GLN A 442 7.04 -30.24 13.90
CA GLN A 442 7.61 -29.08 13.21
C GLN A 442 6.52 -28.24 12.51
N PRO A 443 6.70 -26.91 12.42
CA PRO A 443 5.78 -26.07 11.66
C PRO A 443 6.00 -26.16 10.14
N GLY A 444 4.95 -25.86 9.36
CA GLY A 444 5.04 -25.57 7.92
C GLY A 444 4.88 -26.75 6.95
N SER A 445 5.29 -27.99 7.28
CA SER A 445 5.27 -29.10 6.31
C SER A 445 3.89 -29.75 6.08
N THR A 446 2.82 -29.16 6.59
CA THR A 446 1.46 -29.72 6.67
C THR A 446 0.43 -28.99 5.82
N TRP A 447 0.66 -27.72 5.47
CA TRP A 447 -0.24 -26.92 4.63
C TRP A 447 -0.19 -27.28 3.14
N LEU A 448 0.58 -28.31 2.75
CA LEU A 448 0.96 -28.74 1.40
C LEU A 448 -0.21 -29.20 0.51
N SER A 449 -1.15 -28.30 0.25
CA SER A 449 -2.31 -28.55 -0.59
C SER A 449 -1.95 -28.48 -2.07
N ASN A 450 -2.68 -29.24 -2.88
CA ASN A 450 -2.67 -29.12 -4.35
C ASN A 450 -3.89 -28.38 -4.92
N SER A 451 -4.89 -28.02 -4.08
CA SER A 451 -6.20 -27.54 -4.56
C SER A 451 -6.91 -26.49 -3.68
N GLY A 452 -6.47 -26.29 -2.44
CA GLY A 452 -7.15 -25.53 -1.38
C GLY A 452 -8.40 -26.19 -0.79
N ILE A 453 -8.98 -27.22 -1.42
CA ILE A 453 -10.27 -27.81 -1.00
C ILE A 453 -10.12 -28.70 0.25
N ASP A 454 -8.98 -29.38 0.37
CA ASP A 454 -8.49 -30.11 1.54
C ASP A 454 -8.24 -29.22 2.78
N LEU A 455 -8.15 -27.90 2.60
CA LEU A 455 -8.03 -26.92 3.69
C LEU A 455 -9.39 -26.35 4.17
N GLN A 456 -10.51 -26.91 3.70
CA GLN A 456 -11.86 -26.57 4.17
C GLN A 456 -12.21 -27.39 5.42
N ILE A 457 -12.69 -26.72 6.46
CA ILE A 457 -12.97 -27.34 7.77
C ILE A 457 -14.48 -27.28 8.03
N MET A 458 -15.14 -28.42 8.26
CA MET A 458 -16.55 -28.43 8.65
C MET A 458 -16.68 -28.12 10.15
N ASP A 459 -17.49 -27.12 10.54
CA ASP A 459 -17.90 -26.98 11.93
C ASP A 459 -19.11 -27.90 12.20
N PRO A 460 -18.98 -28.94 13.05
CA PRO A 460 -20.03 -29.95 13.22
C PRO A 460 -21.22 -29.49 14.06
N GLU A 461 -21.09 -28.36 14.78
CA GLU A 461 -22.15 -27.82 15.65
C GLU A 461 -23.02 -26.79 14.91
N ILE A 462 -22.44 -26.05 13.95
CA ILE A 462 -23.17 -25.13 13.07
C ILE A 462 -23.61 -25.82 11.75
N GLY A 463 -22.88 -26.84 11.29
CA GLY A 463 -23.11 -27.48 9.99
C GLY A 463 -22.65 -26.64 8.79
N ILE A 464 -21.79 -25.64 9.03
CA ILE A 464 -21.27 -24.72 8.02
C ILE A 464 -19.77 -24.95 7.83
N ILE A 465 -19.30 -24.82 6.58
CA ILE A 465 -17.89 -24.95 6.20
C ILE A 465 -17.15 -23.65 6.50
N ASP A 466 -16.03 -23.77 7.20
CA ASP A 466 -14.98 -22.76 7.30
C ASP A 466 -14.06 -22.85 6.07
N VAL A 467 -14.00 -21.76 5.30
CA VAL A 467 -13.20 -21.63 4.08
C VAL A 467 -11.92 -20.81 4.28
N THR A 468 -11.59 -20.40 5.52
CA THR A 468 -10.49 -19.48 5.85
C THR A 468 -9.15 -19.84 5.19
N TYR A 469 -8.62 -21.03 5.44
CA TYR A 469 -7.32 -21.45 4.91
C TYR A 469 -7.37 -21.79 3.42
N ALA A 470 -8.52 -22.26 2.92
CA ALA A 470 -8.75 -22.47 1.49
C ALA A 470 -8.68 -21.14 0.71
N VAL A 471 -9.28 -20.07 1.26
CA VAL A 471 -9.22 -18.71 0.69
C VAL A 471 -7.80 -18.15 0.77
N ALA A 472 -7.12 -18.27 1.91
CA ALA A 472 -5.73 -17.83 2.08
C ALA A 472 -4.79 -18.47 1.04
N TRP A 473 -4.93 -19.78 0.81
CA TRP A 473 -4.16 -20.54 -0.17
C TRP A 473 -4.41 -20.08 -1.62
N GLN A 474 -5.68 -19.91 -2.03
CA GLN A 474 -6.02 -19.42 -3.37
C GLN A 474 -5.58 -17.97 -3.58
N LEU A 475 -5.65 -17.13 -2.55
CA LEU A 475 -5.13 -15.77 -2.56
C LEU A 475 -3.60 -15.74 -2.76
N GLY A 476 -2.85 -16.53 -1.98
CA GLY A 476 -1.40 -16.64 -2.12
C GLY A 476 -0.96 -17.08 -3.50
N LYS A 477 -1.67 -18.07 -4.06
CA LYS A 477 -1.48 -18.53 -5.44
C LYS A 477 -1.75 -17.42 -6.47
N THR A 478 -2.81 -16.64 -6.27
CA THR A 478 -3.20 -15.53 -7.17
C THR A 478 -2.17 -14.40 -7.12
N LEU A 479 -1.75 -13.98 -5.92
CA LEU A 479 -0.71 -12.96 -5.72
C LEU A 479 0.64 -13.39 -6.33
N ALA A 480 0.97 -14.67 -6.22
CA ALA A 480 2.17 -15.24 -6.83
C ALA A 480 2.09 -15.34 -8.37
N VAL A 481 0.90 -15.46 -8.96
CA VAL A 481 0.70 -15.38 -10.43
C VAL A 481 0.81 -13.94 -10.92
N SER A 482 0.33 -12.95 -10.15
CA SER A 482 0.48 -11.53 -10.52
C SER A 482 1.92 -11.03 -10.46
N ASP A 483 2.75 -11.57 -9.56
CA ASP A 483 4.16 -11.21 -9.46
C ASP A 483 5.04 -12.03 -10.41
N LYS A 484 5.27 -11.48 -11.60
CA LYS A 484 6.16 -12.06 -12.63
C LYS A 484 7.58 -12.31 -12.12
N THR A 485 8.10 -11.47 -11.24
CA THR A 485 9.48 -11.57 -10.72
C THR A 485 9.59 -12.74 -9.74
N PHE A 486 8.61 -12.89 -8.85
CA PHE A 486 8.50 -14.05 -7.97
C PHE A 486 8.30 -15.34 -8.77
N ALA A 487 7.32 -15.38 -9.67
CA ALA A 487 6.98 -16.59 -10.42
C ALA A 487 8.17 -17.14 -11.24
N VAL A 488 8.91 -16.26 -11.93
CA VAL A 488 10.10 -16.67 -12.70
C VAL A 488 11.21 -17.22 -11.79
N ASN A 489 11.49 -16.55 -10.67
CA ASN A 489 12.56 -16.99 -9.76
C ASN A 489 12.19 -18.25 -8.98
N LEU A 490 10.92 -18.46 -8.62
CA LEU A 490 10.42 -19.69 -8.04
C LEU A 490 10.56 -20.87 -9.02
N VAL A 491 10.17 -20.71 -10.28
CA VAL A 491 10.33 -21.76 -11.31
C VAL A 491 11.81 -22.10 -11.54
N LYS A 492 12.70 -21.09 -11.59
CA LYS A 492 14.16 -21.32 -11.65
C LYS A 492 14.67 -22.10 -10.43
N LEU A 493 14.33 -21.67 -9.20
CA LEU A 493 14.76 -22.31 -7.96
C LEU A 493 14.33 -23.78 -7.91
N ARG A 494 13.06 -24.05 -8.23
CA ARG A 494 12.50 -25.41 -8.33
C ARG A 494 13.22 -26.25 -9.40
N THR A 495 13.53 -25.65 -10.55
CA THR A 495 14.30 -26.30 -11.63
C THR A 495 15.74 -26.62 -11.21
N MET A 496 16.41 -25.72 -10.50
CA MET A 496 17.78 -25.90 -10.01
C MET A 496 17.85 -26.98 -8.92
N LEU A 497 16.94 -26.94 -7.93
CA LEU A 497 16.82 -27.95 -6.90
C LEU A 497 16.58 -29.35 -7.52
N TYR A 498 15.58 -29.51 -8.39
CA TYR A 498 15.32 -30.79 -9.05
C TYR A 498 16.47 -31.24 -9.96
N GLY A 499 17.00 -30.33 -10.78
CA GLY A 499 18.05 -30.60 -11.76
C GLY A 499 19.38 -31.01 -11.16
N GLN A 500 19.71 -30.58 -9.94
CA GLN A 500 20.90 -31.04 -9.20
C GLN A 500 20.61 -32.28 -8.33
N SER A 501 19.42 -32.37 -7.71
CA SER A 501 19.07 -33.48 -6.80
C SER A 501 18.80 -34.79 -7.53
N MET A 502 18.15 -34.76 -8.70
CA MET A 502 17.78 -36.00 -9.41
C MET A 502 19.00 -36.75 -9.97
N PRO A 503 20.03 -36.11 -10.55
CA PRO A 503 21.28 -36.79 -10.90
C PRO A 503 22.02 -37.32 -9.67
N ALA A 504 22.08 -36.57 -8.58
CA ALA A 504 22.75 -36.99 -7.34
C ALA A 504 22.09 -38.24 -6.72
N ALA A 505 20.75 -38.27 -6.65
CA ALA A 505 20.00 -39.42 -6.17
C ALA A 505 20.19 -40.65 -7.08
N LYS A 506 20.10 -40.49 -8.40
CA LYS A 506 20.40 -41.57 -9.37
C LYS A 506 21.83 -42.10 -9.23
N ALA A 507 22.81 -41.21 -9.06
CA ALA A 507 24.21 -41.57 -8.86
C ALA A 507 24.41 -42.37 -7.56
N GLU A 508 23.81 -41.96 -6.44
CA GLU A 508 23.92 -42.72 -5.18
C GLU A 508 23.27 -44.11 -5.30
N VAL A 509 22.08 -44.23 -5.89
CA VAL A 509 21.40 -45.53 -6.08
C VAL A 509 22.21 -46.44 -7.01
N LEU A 510 22.71 -45.92 -8.13
CA LEU A 510 23.58 -46.70 -9.03
C LEU A 510 24.92 -47.08 -8.38
N ARG A 511 25.49 -46.23 -7.51
CA ARG A 511 26.73 -46.53 -6.76
C ARG A 511 26.49 -47.61 -5.70
N ARG A 512 25.35 -47.60 -5.00
CA ARG A 512 24.89 -48.70 -4.11
C ARG A 512 24.75 -50.03 -4.86
N HIS A 513 24.41 -50.00 -6.15
CA HIS A 513 24.35 -51.18 -7.03
C HIS A 513 25.63 -51.45 -7.84
N GLY A 514 26.72 -50.71 -7.60
CA GLY A 514 28.01 -50.87 -8.30
C GLY A 514 28.01 -50.48 -9.80
N ALA A 515 26.92 -49.89 -10.27
CA ALA A 515 26.67 -49.54 -11.68
C ALA A 515 27.06 -48.08 -12.04
N TYR A 516 27.40 -47.25 -11.05
CA TYR A 516 27.96 -45.91 -11.24
C TYR A 516 29.29 -45.77 -10.50
N LYS A 517 30.22 -45.04 -11.13
CA LYS A 517 31.53 -44.66 -10.59
C LYS A 517 31.84 -43.24 -11.07
N THR A 518 32.52 -42.44 -10.24
CA THR A 518 33.06 -41.15 -10.69
C THR A 518 34.23 -41.35 -11.65
N LEU A 519 34.68 -40.26 -12.30
CA LEU A 519 35.89 -40.26 -13.12
C LEU A 519 37.12 -40.71 -12.30
N GLU A 520 37.22 -40.25 -11.05
CA GLU A 520 38.31 -40.57 -10.11
C GLU A 520 38.25 -42.02 -9.63
N GLU A 521 37.06 -42.56 -9.32
CA GLU A 521 36.86 -43.98 -9.00
C GLU A 521 37.15 -44.89 -10.20
N THR A 522 36.98 -44.38 -11.43
CA THR A 522 37.30 -45.10 -12.66
C THR A 522 38.81 -45.06 -12.96
N ALA A 523 39.45 -43.90 -12.78
CA ALA A 523 40.88 -43.71 -12.94
C ALA A 523 41.71 -44.50 -11.89
N SER A 524 41.30 -44.45 -10.62
CA SER A 524 41.88 -45.31 -9.57
C SER A 524 41.51 -46.79 -9.78
N GLY A 525 40.32 -47.08 -10.32
CA GLY A 525 39.88 -48.41 -10.72
C GLY A 525 40.75 -49.06 -11.81
N LEU A 526 41.31 -48.28 -12.75
CA LEU A 526 42.19 -48.77 -13.81
C LEU A 526 43.45 -49.47 -13.26
N LYS A 527 43.98 -49.02 -12.11
CA LYS A 527 45.10 -49.67 -11.41
C LYS A 527 44.80 -51.13 -11.04
N TYR A 528 43.54 -51.45 -10.78
CA TYR A 528 43.09 -52.80 -10.39
C TYR A 528 42.47 -53.60 -11.55
N LEU A 529 42.20 -52.97 -12.70
CA LEU A 529 41.71 -53.63 -13.90
C LEU A 529 42.77 -54.49 -14.57
N LEU A 530 44.03 -54.04 -14.65
CA LEU A 530 45.13 -54.78 -15.27
C LEU A 530 45.38 -56.15 -14.59
N PRO A 531 45.51 -56.24 -13.25
CA PRO A 531 45.56 -57.53 -12.55
C PRO A 531 44.33 -58.40 -12.81
N LYS A 532 43.11 -57.82 -12.73
CA LYS A 532 41.88 -58.59 -12.91
C LYS A 532 41.67 -59.11 -14.33
N LEU A 533 42.10 -58.38 -15.36
CA LEU A 533 42.08 -58.87 -16.75
C LEU A 533 43.05 -60.05 -16.95
N ASN A 534 44.18 -60.05 -16.25
CA ASN A 534 45.16 -61.14 -16.24
C ASN A 534 44.61 -62.38 -15.50
N GLU A 535 43.91 -62.21 -14.38
CA GLU A 535 43.17 -63.30 -13.70
C GLU A 535 42.00 -63.84 -14.55
N LEU A 536 41.24 -62.97 -15.19
CA LEU A 536 40.06 -63.33 -15.98
C LEU A 536 40.45 -64.21 -17.18
N HIS A 537 41.61 -63.94 -17.80
CA HIS A 537 42.23 -64.79 -18.82
C HIS A 537 42.70 -66.16 -18.32
N LYS A 538 42.90 -66.34 -17.01
CA LYS A 538 43.48 -67.56 -16.41
C LYS A 538 42.45 -68.46 -15.72
N ASN A 539 41.42 -67.88 -15.10
CA ASN A 539 40.54 -68.57 -14.15
C ASN A 539 39.04 -68.52 -14.49
N THR A 540 38.60 -68.00 -15.65
CA THR A 540 37.17 -68.00 -15.98
C THR A 540 36.65 -69.35 -16.47
N LYS A 541 35.53 -69.81 -15.88
CA LYS A 541 34.62 -70.73 -16.57
C LYS A 541 33.83 -69.92 -17.62
N GLY A 542 33.77 -70.45 -18.83
CA GLY A 542 33.30 -69.74 -20.03
C GLY A 542 34.08 -70.22 -21.25
N LEU A 543 34.01 -69.50 -22.38
CA LEU A 543 34.52 -69.92 -23.70
C LEU A 543 36.00 -70.38 -23.75
N HIS A 544 36.84 -69.97 -22.79
CA HIS A 544 38.26 -70.34 -22.70
C HIS A 544 38.61 -71.17 -21.45
N GLY A 545 37.62 -71.54 -20.64
CA GLY A 545 37.79 -72.42 -19.48
C GLY A 545 37.54 -73.89 -19.84
N SER A 546 38.12 -74.80 -19.06
CA SER A 546 37.93 -76.26 -19.22
C SER A 546 36.45 -76.64 -19.07
N GLY A 547 35.78 -76.89 -20.20
CA GLY A 547 34.36 -77.28 -20.27
C GLY A 547 33.38 -76.19 -20.76
N GLY A 548 33.86 -75.04 -21.24
CA GLY A 548 33.00 -73.98 -21.80
C GLY A 548 32.37 -74.33 -23.15
N SER A 549 31.13 -73.89 -23.37
CA SER A 549 30.37 -74.06 -24.62
C SER A 549 30.33 -72.77 -25.43
N MET A 550 30.16 -72.88 -26.76
CA MET A 550 29.86 -71.72 -27.60
C MET A 550 28.50 -71.09 -27.23
N ALA A 551 27.59 -71.83 -26.57
CA ALA A 551 26.35 -71.31 -26.02
C ALA A 551 26.57 -70.27 -24.89
N ASP A 552 27.63 -70.42 -24.09
CA ASP A 552 27.93 -69.51 -22.96
C ASP A 552 28.27 -68.10 -23.43
N ARG A 553 28.76 -67.95 -24.67
CA ARG A 553 28.98 -66.65 -25.33
C ARG A 553 27.69 -65.85 -25.52
N TRP A 554 26.54 -66.54 -25.59
CA TRP A 554 25.22 -65.95 -25.82
C TRP A 554 24.38 -65.85 -24.55
N ASN A 555 24.79 -66.50 -23.46
CA ASN A 555 24.13 -66.44 -22.15
C ASN A 555 24.38 -65.09 -21.47
N ARG A 556 23.57 -64.09 -21.82
CA ARG A 556 23.56 -62.79 -21.14
C ARG A 556 22.61 -62.87 -19.94
N PRO A 557 23.08 -62.81 -18.68
CA PRO A 557 22.19 -62.69 -17.54
C PRO A 557 21.40 -61.38 -17.67
N GLN A 558 20.06 -61.46 -17.58
CA GLN A 558 19.22 -60.28 -17.63
C GLN A 558 19.56 -59.35 -16.45
N ALA A 559 19.97 -58.12 -16.77
CA ALA A 559 20.15 -57.09 -15.76
C ALA A 559 18.81 -56.82 -15.08
N LYS A 560 18.77 -56.83 -13.74
CA LYS A 560 17.59 -56.43 -12.98
C LYS A 560 17.21 -55.01 -13.37
N HIS A 561 15.98 -54.81 -13.83
CA HIS A 561 15.50 -53.49 -14.25
C HIS A 561 15.34 -52.58 -13.03
N LEU A 562 16.37 -51.78 -12.76
CA LEU A 562 16.40 -50.82 -11.66
C LEU A 562 15.56 -49.59 -12.03
N ASP A 563 14.47 -49.34 -11.28
CA ASP A 563 13.65 -48.15 -11.51
C ASP A 563 14.33 -46.90 -10.93
N LEU A 564 14.79 -46.05 -11.85
CA LEU A 564 15.40 -44.73 -11.61
C LEU A 564 14.40 -43.57 -11.86
N SER A 565 13.11 -43.88 -11.98
CA SER A 565 12.03 -42.88 -12.03
C SER A 565 11.90 -42.15 -10.69
N TYR A 566 11.25 -40.98 -10.69
CA TYR A 566 10.87 -40.30 -9.46
C TYR A 566 9.74 -41.01 -8.71
N THR A 567 8.97 -41.89 -9.37
CA THR A 567 7.90 -42.69 -8.74
C THR A 567 8.43 -43.89 -7.94
N SER A 568 9.71 -44.23 -8.05
CA SER A 568 10.39 -45.23 -7.22
C SER A 568 10.55 -44.71 -5.77
N PRO A 569 9.96 -45.35 -4.74
CA PRO A 569 10.03 -44.86 -3.36
C PRO A 569 11.46 -44.72 -2.81
N LEU A 570 12.36 -45.60 -3.25
CA LEU A 570 13.78 -45.58 -2.89
C LEU A 570 14.51 -44.36 -3.52
N ILE A 571 14.07 -43.91 -4.70
CA ILE A 571 14.55 -42.65 -5.28
C ILE A 571 14.00 -41.45 -4.51
N GLN A 572 12.73 -41.47 -4.07
CA GLN A 572 12.11 -40.34 -3.36
C GLN A 572 12.80 -40.03 -2.02
N GLU A 573 13.09 -41.04 -1.21
CA GLU A 573 13.80 -40.88 0.08
C GLU A 573 15.19 -40.27 -0.12
N ILE A 574 15.95 -40.80 -1.07
CA ILE A 574 17.31 -40.34 -1.38
C ILE A 574 17.28 -38.96 -2.06
N PHE A 575 16.28 -38.69 -2.92
CA PHE A 575 16.06 -37.39 -3.54
C PHE A 575 15.83 -36.31 -2.48
N ARG A 576 14.96 -36.54 -1.49
CA ARG A 576 14.71 -35.58 -0.40
C ARG A 576 16.00 -35.22 0.33
N LYS A 577 16.82 -36.24 0.68
CA LYS A 577 18.12 -36.05 1.35
C LYS A 577 19.07 -35.17 0.53
N HIS A 578 19.18 -35.39 -0.78
CA HIS A 578 20.02 -34.55 -1.65
C HIS A 578 19.42 -33.17 -1.88
N CYS A 579 18.10 -33.05 -1.98
CA CYS A 579 17.41 -31.77 -2.15
C CYS A 579 17.63 -30.84 -0.95
N ASP A 580 17.42 -31.34 0.28
CA ASP A 580 17.74 -30.60 1.51
C ASP A 580 19.21 -30.15 1.55
N ALA A 581 20.16 -31.02 1.20
CA ALA A 581 21.59 -30.72 1.19
C ALA A 581 22.04 -29.76 0.07
N ILE A 582 21.20 -29.53 -0.96
CA ILE A 582 21.41 -28.52 -2.00
C ILE A 582 20.71 -27.21 -1.61
N GLY A 583 19.51 -27.28 -1.04
CA GLY A 583 18.78 -26.13 -0.48
C GLY A 583 19.61 -25.38 0.55
N GLN A 584 20.23 -26.10 1.50
CA GLN A 584 21.14 -25.51 2.49
C GLN A 584 22.33 -24.76 1.89
N LYS A 585 22.78 -25.10 0.66
CA LYS A 585 23.84 -24.36 -0.04
C LYS A 585 23.33 -23.07 -0.68
N PHE A 586 22.09 -23.07 -1.20
CA PHE A 586 21.47 -21.86 -1.74
C PHE A 586 21.10 -20.84 -0.66
N MET A 587 20.98 -21.26 0.60
CA MET A 587 20.80 -20.39 1.77
C MET A 587 22.07 -19.65 2.23
N LEU A 588 23.25 -19.97 1.68
CA LEU A 588 24.51 -19.35 2.09
C LEU A 588 24.69 -17.96 1.46
N SER A 589 25.51 -17.13 2.11
CA SER A 589 26.04 -15.89 1.54
C SER A 589 27.23 -16.17 0.63
N SER A 590 27.48 -15.28 -0.34
CA SER A 590 28.73 -15.27 -1.10
C SER A 590 29.91 -14.64 -0.34
N ASP A 591 29.64 -13.98 0.78
CA ASP A 591 30.60 -13.14 1.50
C ASP A 591 31.40 -13.95 2.53
N GLY A 592 32.68 -13.59 2.71
CA GLY A 592 33.60 -14.27 3.63
C GLY A 592 33.82 -15.76 3.30
N ASP A 593 33.96 -16.58 4.33
CA ASP A 593 34.26 -18.03 4.23
C ASP A 593 33.12 -18.88 3.64
N ARG A 594 32.02 -18.27 3.16
CA ARG A 594 30.80 -18.95 2.66
C ARG A 594 30.13 -19.88 3.67
N THR A 595 30.42 -19.69 4.97
CA THR A 595 29.80 -20.39 6.10
C THR A 595 28.58 -19.67 6.65
N GLN A 596 28.45 -18.36 6.39
CA GLN A 596 27.34 -17.53 6.85
C GLN A 596 26.08 -17.76 5.99
N ARG A 597 24.90 -17.72 6.62
CA ARG A 597 23.61 -17.72 5.91
C ARG A 597 23.33 -16.33 5.32
N TYR A 598 22.56 -16.27 4.22
CA TYR A 598 22.04 -15.02 3.68
C TYR A 598 21.07 -14.38 4.68
N ASP A 599 21.20 -13.07 4.94
CA ASP A 599 20.46 -12.33 5.99
C ASP A 599 19.81 -11.02 5.50
N GLU A 600 19.64 -10.88 4.20
CA GLU A 600 19.19 -9.64 3.51
C GLU A 600 20.11 -8.41 3.68
N GLN A 601 21.25 -8.54 4.37
CA GLN A 601 22.26 -7.48 4.51
C GLN A 601 23.60 -7.85 3.84
N ASN A 602 23.92 -9.13 3.75
CA ASN A 602 25.03 -9.70 2.97
C ASN A 602 24.59 -10.09 1.55
N MET A 603 25.54 -10.39 0.66
CA MET A 603 25.23 -10.82 -0.70
C MET A 603 24.83 -12.31 -0.74
N PRO A 604 23.80 -12.69 -1.52
CA PRO A 604 23.28 -14.07 -1.56
C PRO A 604 24.08 -14.98 -2.51
N SER A 605 24.28 -16.25 -2.14
CA SER A 605 24.84 -17.26 -3.06
C SER A 605 23.85 -17.76 -4.12
N SER A 606 22.54 -17.47 -4.00
CA SER A 606 21.54 -17.64 -5.06
C SER A 606 20.60 -16.44 -5.11
N THR A 607 20.55 -15.80 -6.27
CA THR A 607 19.63 -14.69 -6.57
C THR A 607 18.16 -15.13 -6.57
N GLU A 608 17.90 -16.37 -6.96
CA GLU A 608 16.57 -16.98 -7.00
C GLU A 608 16.02 -17.18 -5.58
N TRP A 609 16.84 -17.73 -4.68
CA TRP A 609 16.49 -17.88 -3.27
C TRP A 609 16.23 -16.52 -2.60
N ALA A 610 17.12 -15.54 -2.80
CA ALA A 610 16.97 -14.20 -2.23
C ALA A 610 15.67 -13.52 -2.68
N ALA A 611 15.30 -13.65 -3.96
CA ALA A 611 14.05 -13.10 -4.49
C ALA A 611 12.80 -13.80 -3.91
N VAL A 612 12.81 -15.13 -3.82
CA VAL A 612 11.71 -15.92 -3.23
C VAL A 612 11.55 -15.60 -1.74
N LEU A 613 12.65 -15.55 -0.98
CA LEU A 613 12.66 -15.27 0.45
C LEU A 613 12.15 -13.85 0.76
N ASN A 614 12.63 -12.84 0.03
CA ASN A 614 12.16 -11.45 0.19
C ASN A 614 10.63 -11.35 -0.03
N TRP A 615 10.10 -12.01 -1.07
CA TRP A 615 8.66 -12.05 -1.33
C TRP A 615 7.86 -12.72 -0.20
N VAL A 616 8.32 -13.88 0.28
CA VAL A 616 7.70 -14.62 1.39
C VAL A 616 7.66 -13.75 2.64
N LEU A 617 8.77 -13.13 3.03
CA LEU A 617 8.85 -12.28 4.23
C LEU A 617 7.98 -11.02 4.10
N ASN A 618 7.88 -10.42 2.90
CA ASN A 618 6.96 -9.32 2.65
C ASN A 618 5.49 -9.75 2.83
N LYS A 619 5.14 -10.98 2.46
CA LYS A 619 3.79 -11.55 2.64
C LYS A 619 3.53 -12.02 4.08
N MET A 620 4.55 -12.40 4.85
CA MET A 620 4.44 -12.57 6.31
C MET A 620 4.11 -11.24 7.02
N CYS A 621 4.64 -10.11 6.51
CA CYS A 621 4.23 -8.76 6.93
C CYS A 621 2.93 -8.28 6.27
N LEU A 622 2.17 -9.18 5.64
CA LEU A 622 0.88 -8.96 4.96
C LEU A 622 0.92 -7.84 3.90
N TYR A 623 2.08 -7.56 3.30
CA TYR A 623 2.21 -6.48 2.33
C TYR A 623 1.74 -6.88 0.94
N GLY A 624 1.00 -5.97 0.27
CA GLY A 624 0.34 -6.26 -0.99
C GLY A 624 -0.75 -7.33 -0.88
N VAL A 625 -1.34 -7.50 0.30
CA VAL A 625 -2.59 -8.26 0.52
C VAL A 625 -3.75 -7.27 0.40
N PRO A 626 -4.76 -7.49 -0.47
CA PRO A 626 -5.87 -6.54 -0.63
C PRO A 626 -6.66 -6.35 0.67
N ALA A 627 -7.06 -5.12 0.97
CA ALA A 627 -7.66 -4.74 2.26
C ALA A 627 -8.90 -5.57 2.65
N HIS A 628 -9.71 -6.02 1.68
CA HIS A 628 -10.90 -6.85 1.93
C HIS A 628 -10.60 -8.31 2.39
N TYR A 629 -9.33 -8.75 2.34
CA TYR A 629 -8.90 -9.98 3.00
C TYR A 629 -8.34 -9.73 4.41
N LEU A 630 -7.98 -8.48 4.73
CA LEU A 630 -7.49 -8.05 6.03
C LEU A 630 -8.66 -7.68 6.95
N VAL A 631 -9.51 -6.77 6.48
CA VAL A 631 -10.80 -6.39 7.09
C VAL A 631 -11.89 -7.09 6.28
N VAL A 632 -12.38 -8.21 6.82
CA VAL A 632 -13.35 -9.10 6.15
C VAL A 632 -14.71 -8.46 5.95
N ASP A 633 -15.11 -7.62 6.89
CA ASP A 633 -16.41 -6.99 6.97
C ASP A 633 -16.21 -5.54 7.46
N PRO A 634 -16.58 -4.51 6.70
CA PRO A 634 -16.39 -3.12 7.08
C PRO A 634 -17.03 -2.76 8.44
N THR A 635 -18.11 -3.46 8.84
CA THR A 635 -18.78 -3.17 10.12
C THR A 635 -17.93 -3.48 11.36
N TYR A 636 -16.80 -4.18 11.20
CA TYR A 636 -15.87 -4.47 12.29
C TYR A 636 -15.06 -3.22 12.69
N LEU A 637 -14.96 -2.24 11.79
CA LEU A 637 -14.16 -1.02 11.91
C LEU A 637 -15.04 0.21 11.63
N GLY A 638 -15.82 0.61 12.64
CA GLY A 638 -16.66 1.82 12.58
C GLY A 638 -15.87 3.10 12.80
N ASP A 639 -16.53 4.24 12.60
CA ASP A 639 -15.95 5.58 12.75
C ASP A 639 -15.48 5.84 14.19
N GLU A 640 -14.32 6.49 14.36
CA GLU A 640 -13.65 6.71 15.66
C GLU A 640 -13.42 5.45 16.48
N THR A 641 -12.80 4.41 15.88
CA THR A 641 -12.52 3.15 16.57
C THR A 641 -11.09 2.64 16.42
N LEU A 642 -10.60 2.02 17.50
CA LEU A 642 -9.33 1.31 17.56
C LEU A 642 -9.60 -0.20 17.74
N ARG A 643 -8.99 -1.03 16.90
CA ARG A 643 -9.29 -2.46 16.76
C ARG A 643 -8.02 -3.30 16.83
N PHE A 644 -7.75 -3.87 18.01
CA PHE A 644 -6.61 -4.75 18.25
C PHE A 644 -6.83 -6.18 17.72
N PHE A 645 -5.75 -6.84 17.31
CA PHE A 645 -5.79 -8.22 16.82
C PHE A 645 -4.46 -8.96 17.01
N HIS A 646 -4.53 -10.29 17.06
CA HIS A 646 -3.44 -11.22 16.81
C HIS A 646 -3.35 -11.55 15.31
N VAL A 647 -2.16 -11.88 14.83
CA VAL A 647 -1.96 -12.39 13.46
C VAL A 647 -2.02 -13.91 13.46
N ASP A 648 -3.00 -14.49 12.75
CA ASP A 648 -3.11 -15.94 12.58
C ASP A 648 -2.04 -16.46 11.63
N ARG A 649 -0.97 -16.98 12.21
CA ARG A 649 0.14 -17.56 11.46
C ARG A 649 -0.25 -18.78 10.61
N ASN A 650 -1.31 -19.50 10.98
CA ASN A 650 -1.82 -20.59 10.15
C ASN A 650 -2.35 -20.06 8.80
N TRP A 651 -2.90 -18.84 8.80
CA TRP A 651 -3.36 -18.15 7.59
C TRP A 651 -2.18 -17.71 6.72
N THR A 652 -1.11 -17.15 7.31
CA THR A 652 0.09 -16.77 6.54
C THR A 652 0.80 -17.99 5.95
N ASP A 653 0.91 -19.08 6.70
CA ASP A 653 1.55 -20.32 6.23
C ASP A 653 0.75 -20.95 5.06
N ALA A 654 -0.59 -20.96 5.15
CA ALA A 654 -1.46 -21.41 4.06
C ALA A 654 -1.35 -20.52 2.80
N LEU A 655 -1.22 -19.20 2.96
CA LEU A 655 -0.98 -18.26 1.86
C LEU A 655 0.38 -18.52 1.20
N ILE A 656 1.43 -18.71 2.00
CA ILE A 656 2.79 -19.00 1.51
C ILE A 656 2.82 -20.34 0.78
N ASP A 657 2.16 -21.38 1.30
CA ASP A 657 2.04 -22.65 0.57
C ASP A 657 1.33 -22.48 -0.78
N GLY A 658 0.23 -21.72 -0.83
CA GLY A 658 -0.51 -21.42 -2.05
C GLY A 658 0.36 -20.75 -3.12
N ALA A 659 1.21 -19.81 -2.71
CA ALA A 659 2.21 -19.19 -3.58
C ALA A 659 3.26 -20.19 -4.11
N LEU A 660 3.78 -21.05 -3.23
CA LEU A 660 4.77 -22.09 -3.55
C LEU A 660 4.20 -23.27 -4.36
N SER A 661 2.87 -23.30 -4.58
CA SER A 661 2.18 -24.27 -5.46
C SER A 661 2.55 -24.11 -6.94
N LEU A 662 3.01 -22.92 -7.34
CA LEU A 662 3.34 -22.61 -8.73
C LEU A 662 4.60 -23.31 -9.20
N GLY A 663 4.63 -23.66 -10.50
CA GLY A 663 5.75 -24.38 -11.09
C GLY A 663 5.90 -25.82 -10.59
N ASN A 664 4.84 -26.47 -10.11
CA ASN A 664 4.91 -27.89 -9.85
C ASN A 664 5.11 -28.68 -11.16
N HIS A 665 6.17 -29.48 -11.20
CA HIS A 665 6.59 -30.32 -12.33
C HIS A 665 6.52 -31.82 -11.99
N ILE A 666 5.95 -32.16 -10.83
CA ILE A 666 5.99 -33.50 -10.21
C ILE A 666 4.56 -33.95 -9.90
N GLU A 667 4.18 -35.11 -10.43
CA GLU A 667 2.97 -35.81 -10.03
C GLU A 667 3.17 -36.53 -8.69
N GLY A 668 2.25 -36.36 -7.74
CA GLY A 668 2.33 -36.95 -6.40
C GLY A 668 2.88 -35.98 -5.34
N THR A 669 3.86 -36.41 -4.55
CA THR A 669 4.42 -35.62 -3.44
C THR A 669 5.53 -34.69 -3.92
N ASP A 670 5.32 -33.38 -3.77
CA ASP A 670 6.27 -32.33 -4.15
C ASP A 670 7.36 -32.17 -3.07
N GLN A 671 8.39 -33.02 -3.15
CA GLN A 671 9.54 -32.97 -2.24
C GLN A 671 10.34 -31.66 -2.37
N VAL A 672 10.31 -31.01 -3.54
CA VAL A 672 11.03 -29.74 -3.77
C VAL A 672 10.38 -28.61 -2.97
N ARG A 673 9.04 -28.55 -2.95
CA ARG A 673 8.27 -27.62 -2.12
C ARG A 673 8.43 -27.89 -0.63
N GLN A 674 8.56 -29.15 -0.22
CA GLN A 674 8.91 -29.51 1.16
C GLN A 674 10.29 -28.95 1.55
N THR A 675 11.31 -29.09 0.68
CA THR A 675 12.62 -28.48 0.91
C THR A 675 12.55 -26.96 0.95
N ILE A 676 11.76 -26.29 0.10
CA ILE A 676 11.63 -24.81 0.14
C ILE A 676 10.96 -24.34 1.45
N HIS A 677 9.88 -25.00 1.91
CA HIS A 677 9.28 -24.72 3.23
C HIS A 677 10.29 -24.93 4.37
N LYS A 678 11.11 -25.98 4.29
CA LYS A 678 12.21 -26.20 5.25
C LYS A 678 13.25 -25.09 5.19
N MET A 679 13.68 -24.63 4.00
CA MET A 679 14.61 -23.50 3.87
C MET A 679 14.04 -22.19 4.48
N ILE A 680 12.72 -21.99 4.42
CA ILE A 680 12.05 -20.86 5.10
C ILE A 680 12.09 -21.07 6.63
N SER A 681 11.78 -22.27 7.12
CA SER A 681 11.83 -22.59 8.56
C SER A 681 13.26 -22.47 9.12
N ASP A 682 14.26 -23.03 8.44
CA ASP A 682 15.69 -22.95 8.76
C ASP A 682 16.23 -21.49 8.72
N TYR A 683 15.51 -20.55 8.09
CA TYR A 683 15.81 -19.11 8.11
C TYR A 683 15.12 -18.38 9.27
N LEU A 684 13.87 -18.71 9.57
CA LEU A 684 13.12 -18.15 10.70
C LEU A 684 13.65 -18.66 12.06
N TYR A 685 14.15 -19.90 12.10
CA TYR A 685 14.65 -20.58 13.30
C TYR A 685 16.08 -21.11 13.08
N PRO A 686 17.08 -20.21 13.07
CA PRO A 686 18.48 -20.61 12.93
C PRO A 686 18.99 -21.33 14.19
N ASP A 687 19.26 -22.63 14.06
CA ASP A 687 20.05 -23.41 15.01
C ASP A 687 21.47 -23.63 14.43
N PRO A 688 22.55 -23.29 15.17
CA PRO A 688 22.56 -22.41 16.35
C PRO A 688 22.27 -20.92 15.99
N PRO A 689 21.85 -20.09 16.96
CA PRO A 689 21.48 -18.70 16.73
C PRO A 689 22.71 -17.78 16.59
N VAL A 690 23.36 -17.84 15.43
CA VAL A 690 24.55 -17.01 15.09
C VAL A 690 24.18 -15.58 14.65
N SER A 691 22.88 -15.31 14.46
CA SER A 691 22.33 -14.00 14.07
C SER A 691 21.02 -13.77 14.83
N PRO A 692 20.64 -12.52 15.19
CA PRO A 692 19.31 -12.25 15.69
C PRO A 692 18.23 -12.75 14.70
N PRO A 693 17.22 -13.51 15.16
CA PRO A 693 16.23 -14.10 14.26
C PRO A 693 15.35 -13.02 13.61
N PRO A 694 14.88 -13.25 12.36
CA PRO A 694 14.05 -12.29 11.65
C PRO A 694 12.70 -12.09 12.35
N GLN A 695 12.37 -10.85 12.69
CA GLN A 695 11.08 -10.51 13.28
C GLN A 695 9.93 -10.65 12.28
N TYR A 696 8.77 -11.08 12.76
CA TYR A 696 7.53 -11.23 12.01
C TYR A 696 6.34 -10.83 12.90
N PRO A 697 5.21 -10.38 12.34
CA PRO A 697 4.13 -9.83 13.15
C PRO A 697 3.34 -10.92 13.88
N LEU A 698 3.03 -10.65 15.15
CA LEU A 698 2.22 -11.50 16.03
C LEU A 698 1.00 -10.76 16.59
N TYR A 699 1.09 -9.43 16.70
CA TYR A 699 0.04 -8.55 17.21
C TYR A 699 -0.06 -7.29 16.36
N GLY A 700 -1.12 -6.51 16.53
CA GLY A 700 -1.28 -5.24 15.85
C GLY A 700 -2.62 -4.57 16.16
N PHE A 701 -2.84 -3.44 15.50
CA PHE A 701 -4.12 -2.74 15.53
C PHE A 701 -4.44 -2.08 14.20
N LEU A 702 -5.73 -1.89 13.97
CA LEU A 702 -6.31 -1.00 12.97
C LEU A 702 -6.95 0.19 13.69
N MET A 703 -6.73 1.39 13.18
CA MET A 703 -7.35 2.63 13.64
C MET A 703 -8.17 3.21 12.49
N HIS A 704 -9.37 3.71 12.79
CA HIS A 704 -10.24 4.40 11.86
C HIS A 704 -10.76 5.67 12.53
N SER A 705 -10.24 6.83 12.10
CA SER A 705 -10.46 8.11 12.76
C SER A 705 -10.16 9.28 11.84
N GLU A 706 -10.93 10.37 11.94
CA GLU A 706 -10.67 11.64 11.26
C GLU A 706 -9.29 12.22 11.64
N ALA A 707 -8.73 11.83 12.80
CA ALA A 707 -7.38 12.19 13.20
C ALA A 707 -6.29 11.66 12.25
N VAL A 708 -6.46 10.45 11.68
CA VAL A 708 -5.52 9.90 10.67
C VAL A 708 -5.63 10.69 9.36
N THR A 709 -6.85 11.11 9.00
CA THR A 709 -7.10 11.91 7.79
C THR A 709 -6.49 13.32 7.90
N LYS A 710 -6.52 13.93 9.10
CA LYS A 710 -5.95 15.25 9.37
C LYS A 710 -4.44 15.23 9.61
N PHE A 711 -3.92 14.15 10.19
CA PHE A 711 -2.50 13.97 10.50
C PHE A 711 -2.00 12.64 9.92
N PRO A 712 -1.63 12.58 8.62
CA PRO A 712 -1.17 11.34 7.99
C PRO A 712 0.06 10.71 8.68
N ASP A 713 0.90 11.53 9.31
CA ASP A 713 2.11 11.14 10.04
C ASP A 713 1.86 10.73 11.51
N LEU A 714 0.60 10.53 11.93
CA LEU A 714 0.20 10.30 13.33
C LEU A 714 1.17 9.38 14.08
N LYS A 715 1.79 9.90 15.14
CA LYS A 715 2.96 9.27 15.74
C LYS A 715 2.55 8.20 16.75
N VAL A 716 2.98 6.96 16.49
CA VAL A 716 2.79 5.81 17.36
C VAL A 716 4.09 5.51 18.11
N THR A 717 4.13 5.85 19.40
CA THR A 717 5.23 5.47 20.29
C THR A 717 4.90 4.14 20.98
N VAL A 718 5.87 3.21 21.03
CA VAL A 718 5.68 1.84 21.53
C VAL A 718 6.68 1.57 22.65
N ASN A 719 6.19 1.37 23.88
CA ASN A 719 7.04 1.06 25.02
C ASN A 719 6.98 -0.44 25.35
N LEU A 720 8.13 -1.09 25.37
CA LEU A 720 8.28 -2.51 25.71
C LEU A 720 8.88 -2.66 27.11
N GLN A 721 8.52 -3.75 27.80
CA GLN A 721 9.06 -4.12 29.11
C GLN A 721 9.73 -5.49 29.04
N ASN A 722 10.94 -5.59 29.62
CA ASN A 722 11.73 -6.82 29.71
C ASN A 722 12.05 -7.48 28.34
N VAL A 723 12.26 -6.66 27.30
CA VAL A 723 12.68 -7.05 25.94
C VAL A 723 14.02 -6.39 25.60
N SER A 724 14.90 -7.04 24.83
CA SER A 724 16.14 -6.40 24.35
C SER A 724 15.85 -5.32 23.31
N ASP A 725 16.57 -4.20 23.40
CA ASP A 725 16.58 -3.10 22.42
C ASP A 725 17.00 -3.54 21.00
N ASP A 726 17.60 -4.73 20.83
CA ASP A 726 17.98 -5.22 19.50
C ASP A 726 16.78 -5.46 18.56
N LYS A 727 15.57 -5.58 19.12
CA LYS A 727 14.32 -5.69 18.34
C LYS A 727 13.82 -4.34 17.83
N ALA A 728 13.20 -4.33 16.64
CA ALA A 728 12.37 -3.23 16.19
C ALA A 728 11.03 -3.24 16.95
N PRO A 729 10.57 -2.10 17.50
CA PRO A 729 9.32 -2.03 18.25
C PRO A 729 8.08 -2.04 17.35
N ILE A 730 8.18 -1.45 16.15
CA ILE A 730 7.16 -1.49 15.09
C ILE A 730 7.75 -2.24 13.89
N LEU A 731 6.96 -3.13 13.29
CA LEU A 731 7.37 -3.94 12.14
C LEU A 731 6.86 -3.38 10.81
N ARG A 732 5.66 -2.82 10.81
CA ARG A 732 5.01 -2.12 9.68
C ARG A 732 4.05 -1.07 10.22
N HIS A 733 4.06 0.12 9.63
CA HIS A 733 3.14 1.22 9.87
C HIS A 733 2.72 1.75 8.50
N GLU A 734 1.41 1.86 8.23
CA GLU A 734 0.91 2.18 6.89
C GLU A 734 -0.54 2.68 6.93
N ASN A 735 -0.84 3.77 6.23
CA ASN A 735 -2.22 4.23 6.02
C ASN A 735 -2.83 3.45 4.84
N LEU A 736 -3.69 2.48 5.15
CA LEU A 736 -4.33 1.61 4.15
C LEU A 736 -5.35 2.36 3.29
N ASP A 737 -5.99 3.38 3.85
CA ASP A 737 -6.87 4.31 3.14
C ASP A 737 -6.82 5.67 3.84
N ALA A 738 -5.91 6.54 3.38
CA ALA A 738 -5.76 7.88 3.93
C ALA A 738 -7.03 8.74 3.75
N THR A 739 -7.84 8.49 2.71
CA THR A 739 -9.08 9.26 2.46
C THR A 739 -10.20 8.94 3.46
N LYS A 740 -10.10 7.79 4.13
CA LYS A 740 -11.02 7.36 5.20
C LYS A 740 -10.35 7.30 6.57
N GLY A 741 -9.09 7.74 6.69
CA GLY A 741 -8.36 7.69 7.96
C GLY A 741 -8.13 6.28 8.51
N VAL A 742 -7.90 5.28 7.65
CA VAL A 742 -7.61 3.89 8.07
C VAL A 742 -6.12 3.64 8.16
N MET A 743 -5.60 3.47 9.38
CA MET A 743 -4.19 3.22 9.71
C MET A 743 -3.97 1.80 10.24
N LEU A 744 -2.90 1.13 9.78
CA LEU A 744 -2.49 -0.21 10.21
C LEU A 744 -1.11 -0.14 10.89
N CYS A 745 -1.00 -0.76 12.07
CA CYS A 745 0.28 -0.98 12.75
C CYS A 745 0.44 -2.45 13.15
N LEU A 746 1.64 -3.02 12.90
CA LEU A 746 1.99 -4.41 13.20
C LEU A 746 3.20 -4.49 14.15
N LEU A 747 3.10 -5.39 15.12
CA LEU A 747 4.00 -5.53 16.27
C LEU A 747 4.45 -7.00 16.45
N ASP A 748 5.64 -7.18 17.03
CA ASP A 748 6.21 -8.49 17.40
C ASP A 748 5.68 -8.98 18.78
N HIS A 749 5.29 -8.05 19.66
CA HIS A 749 4.93 -8.34 21.05
C HIS A 749 3.44 -8.12 21.34
N VAL A 750 2.88 -9.00 22.17
CA VAL A 750 1.52 -8.90 22.74
C VAL A 750 1.54 -8.09 24.06
N PRO A 751 0.39 -7.56 24.53
CA PRO A 751 0.29 -6.86 25.81
C PRO A 751 0.65 -7.73 27.01
N GLY A 752 1.47 -7.19 27.92
CA GLY A 752 1.88 -7.83 29.17
C GLY A 752 3.40 -7.96 29.33
N ASP A 753 3.82 -8.64 30.41
CA ASP A 753 5.21 -8.85 30.79
C ASP A 753 5.64 -10.31 30.51
N PRO A 754 6.75 -10.57 29.79
CA PRO A 754 7.54 -9.63 28.99
C PRO A 754 6.86 -9.30 27.65
N GLY A 755 6.91 -8.04 27.21
CA GLY A 755 6.18 -7.62 26.01
C GLY A 755 5.79 -6.14 26.00
N LEU A 756 4.59 -5.86 25.50
CA LEU A 756 4.09 -4.51 25.27
C LEU A 756 3.48 -3.91 26.55
N LEU A 757 4.06 -2.80 27.01
CA LEU A 757 3.65 -2.06 28.22
C LEU A 757 2.55 -1.05 27.89
N ASN A 758 2.78 -0.19 26.90
CA ASN A 758 1.80 0.76 26.39
C ASN A 758 2.13 1.22 24.95
N LEU A 759 1.11 1.79 24.31
CA LEU A 759 1.17 2.53 23.06
C LEU A 759 0.74 3.97 23.33
N THR A 760 1.47 4.96 22.84
CA THR A 760 1.07 6.37 22.91
C THR A 760 0.91 6.90 21.49
N PHE A 761 -0.31 7.36 21.18
CA PHE A 761 -0.63 8.10 19.97
C PHE A 761 -0.49 9.60 20.26
N THR A 762 0.30 10.31 19.47
CA THR A 762 0.42 11.78 19.52
C THR A 762 0.28 12.37 18.12
N GLU A 763 -0.05 13.65 18.06
CA GLU A 763 0.14 14.44 16.84
C GLU A 763 1.62 14.43 16.40
N PRO A 764 1.91 14.63 15.10
CA PRO A 764 3.28 14.70 14.61
C PRO A 764 3.90 16.06 14.99
N PRO A 765 5.07 16.13 15.66
CA PRO A 765 5.61 17.43 16.11
C PRO A 765 5.91 18.44 15.00
N HIS A 766 6.15 17.99 13.76
CA HIS A 766 6.27 18.88 12.59
C HIS A 766 4.92 19.42 12.07
N GLN A 767 3.78 18.79 12.43
CA GLN A 767 2.43 19.17 11.99
C GLN A 767 1.54 19.71 13.14
N GLN A 768 2.10 19.88 14.34
CA GLN A 768 1.39 20.40 15.51
C GLN A 768 0.78 21.78 15.21
N SER A 769 -0.51 21.95 15.53
CA SER A 769 -1.24 23.20 15.29
C SER A 769 -0.67 24.38 16.08
N PHE A 770 -0.89 25.59 15.56
CA PHE A 770 -0.66 26.85 16.27
C PHE A 770 -2.00 27.56 16.52
N ILE A 771 -2.11 28.26 17.63
CA ILE A 771 -3.29 29.01 18.07
C ILE A 771 -2.87 30.41 18.54
N ALA A 772 -3.70 31.42 18.29
CA ALA A 772 -3.43 32.78 18.76
C ALA A 772 -3.62 32.92 20.29
N GLY A 773 -4.50 32.11 20.86
CA GLY A 773 -4.82 32.02 22.28
C GLY A 773 -5.62 30.75 22.57
N ALA A 774 -5.75 30.37 23.85
CA ALA A 774 -6.56 29.24 24.28
C ALA A 774 -8.06 29.49 23.98
N GLU A 775 -8.50 30.72 24.19
CA GLU A 775 -9.77 31.28 23.73
C GLU A 775 -9.48 32.50 22.84
N LEU A 776 -10.32 32.73 21.83
CA LEU A 776 -10.35 33.94 21.01
C LEU A 776 -11.76 34.10 20.43
N ASP A 777 -12.38 35.25 20.67
CA ASP A 777 -13.63 35.67 20.05
C ASP A 777 -13.56 37.12 19.54
N SER A 778 -14.70 37.71 19.17
CA SER A 778 -14.83 39.10 18.69
C SER A 778 -14.50 40.21 19.73
N LYS A 779 -14.24 39.83 21.00
CA LYS A 779 -14.10 40.70 22.17
C LYS A 779 -12.88 40.39 23.05
N HIS A 780 -12.49 39.13 23.24
CA HIS A 780 -11.37 38.75 24.10
C HIS A 780 -10.47 37.67 23.50
N ILE A 781 -9.24 37.59 24.00
CA ILE A 781 -8.26 36.56 23.71
C ILE A 781 -7.59 36.13 25.03
N LEU A 782 -7.49 34.82 25.27
CA LEU A 782 -6.85 34.26 26.46
C LEU A 782 -5.48 33.68 26.10
N THR A 783 -4.41 34.34 26.52
CA THR A 783 -3.03 33.87 26.34
C THR A 783 -2.62 32.98 27.51
N LEU A 784 -2.06 31.79 27.22
CA LEU A 784 -1.47 30.90 28.23
C LEU A 784 0.06 30.91 28.10
N TYR A 785 0.77 31.16 29.20
CA TYR A 785 2.23 31.25 29.21
C TYR A 785 2.80 29.94 29.74
N LYS A 786 3.25 29.08 28.82
CA LYS A 786 3.80 27.76 29.14
C LYS A 786 5.15 27.87 29.83
N LYS A 787 5.47 26.88 30.67
CA LYS A 787 6.78 26.75 31.31
C LYS A 787 7.83 26.41 30.26
N ILE A 788 8.84 27.27 30.14
CA ILE A 788 10.04 27.06 29.30
C ILE A 788 11.26 27.33 30.18
N PHE A 789 12.28 26.49 30.06
CA PHE A 789 13.46 26.53 30.93
C PHE A 789 14.71 26.92 30.14
N THR A 790 15.53 27.82 30.69
CA THR A 790 16.90 28.05 30.19
C THR A 790 17.94 27.17 30.89
N LYS A 791 17.51 26.35 31.87
CA LYS A 791 18.31 25.31 32.52
C LYS A 791 18.15 23.99 31.78
N GLU A 792 19.24 23.25 31.63
CA GLU A 792 19.21 21.88 31.11
C GLU A 792 18.47 20.91 32.05
N ASN A 793 18.05 19.77 31.50
CA ASN A 793 17.54 18.61 32.23
C ASN A 793 16.33 18.85 33.16
N GLN A 794 15.57 19.92 32.93
CA GLN A 794 14.29 20.13 33.61
C GLN A 794 13.22 19.18 33.03
N PRO A 795 12.34 18.59 33.86
CA PRO A 795 11.24 17.78 33.36
C PRO A 795 10.19 18.66 32.65
N PRO A 796 9.52 18.17 31.60
CA PRO A 796 8.41 18.89 30.98
C PRO A 796 7.23 18.97 31.96
N ASP A 797 6.70 20.18 32.14
CA ASP A 797 5.52 20.46 32.96
C ASP A 797 4.43 21.06 32.06
N PRO A 798 3.26 20.41 31.90
CA PRO A 798 2.18 20.90 31.04
C PRO A 798 1.39 22.05 31.66
N THR A 799 1.59 22.39 32.93
CA THR A 799 0.88 23.52 33.57
C THR A 799 1.50 24.85 33.14
N PRO A 800 0.71 25.87 32.77
CA PRO A 800 1.25 27.20 32.49
C PRO A 800 1.80 27.85 33.77
N TRP A 801 2.65 28.86 33.61
CA TRP A 801 3.03 29.77 34.69
C TRP A 801 1.93 30.81 34.96
N ASP A 802 1.28 31.31 33.91
CA ASP A 802 0.18 32.29 34.03
C ASP A 802 -0.81 32.22 32.85
N GLN A 803 -1.93 32.92 32.98
CA GLN A 803 -2.95 33.10 31.96
C GLN A 803 -3.46 34.56 31.94
N HIS A 804 -3.32 35.25 30.81
CA HIS A 804 -3.78 36.64 30.66
C HIS A 804 -4.98 36.74 29.71
N PRO A 805 -6.16 37.17 30.20
CA PRO A 805 -7.27 37.56 29.34
C PRO A 805 -7.09 39.02 28.87
N TRP A 806 -7.07 39.23 27.56
CA TRP A 806 -7.00 40.56 26.95
C TRP A 806 -8.34 40.89 26.28
N THR A 807 -8.89 42.07 26.55
CA THR A 807 -10.15 42.53 25.96
C THR A 807 -9.91 43.56 24.85
N ARG A 808 -10.89 43.68 23.94
CA ARG A 808 -10.92 44.71 22.90
C ARG A 808 -10.91 46.11 23.54
N PRO A 809 -10.06 47.06 23.08
CA PRO A 809 -9.92 48.40 23.68
C PRO A 809 -11.13 49.36 23.61
N THR A 810 -12.35 48.84 23.42
CA THR A 810 -13.60 49.62 23.29
C THR A 810 -14.63 49.33 24.39
N ASP A 811 -14.41 48.32 25.24
CA ASP A 811 -15.32 47.95 26.33
C ASP A 811 -14.78 48.53 27.65
N ASP A 812 -15.54 49.44 28.28
CA ASP A 812 -15.09 50.54 29.16
C ASP A 812 -14.70 50.15 30.62
N ASP A 813 -14.53 48.86 30.93
CA ASP A 813 -14.44 48.32 32.31
C ASP A 813 -13.27 47.31 32.53
N GLY A 814 -12.24 47.33 31.67
CA GLY A 814 -11.03 46.50 31.83
C GLY A 814 -9.88 47.21 32.57
N PRO A 815 -9.08 46.52 33.42
CA PRO A 815 -7.86 47.10 33.97
C PRO A 815 -6.83 47.33 32.85
N PRO A 816 -6.08 48.45 32.86
CA PRO A 816 -5.10 48.74 31.81
C PRO A 816 -3.86 47.85 31.97
N HIS A 817 -3.82 46.74 31.22
CA HIS A 817 -2.59 45.99 30.97
C HIS A 817 -1.64 46.81 30.07
N SER A 818 -0.33 46.63 30.21
CA SER A 818 0.68 47.58 29.72
C SER A 818 1.00 47.51 28.22
N THR A 819 0.46 46.54 27.48
CA THR A 819 0.74 46.33 26.04
C THR A 819 -0.45 45.72 25.31
N VAL A 820 -0.74 46.11 24.08
CA VAL A 820 -1.79 45.46 23.26
C VAL A 820 -1.20 44.32 22.42
N VAL A 821 -1.65 43.09 22.65
CA VAL A 821 -1.12 41.88 21.97
C VAL A 821 -1.88 41.46 20.70
N PHE A 822 -3.13 41.88 20.51
CA PHE A 822 -3.99 41.46 19.39
C PHE A 822 -4.83 42.61 18.85
N ARG A 823 -5.02 42.64 17.52
CA ARG A 823 -5.68 43.72 16.76
C ARG A 823 -6.92 43.17 16.04
N TRP A 824 -8.09 43.34 16.66
CA TRP A 824 -9.40 43.06 16.04
C TRP A 824 -9.70 44.00 14.86
N GLY A 825 -9.37 45.30 15.00
CA GLY A 825 -9.71 46.36 14.05
C GLY A 825 -10.59 47.46 14.67
N ASP A 826 -10.67 48.62 14.02
CA ASP A 826 -11.39 49.81 14.51
C ASP A 826 -12.93 49.65 14.46
N GLN A 827 -13.42 48.73 13.62
CA GLN A 827 -14.83 48.36 13.47
C GLN A 827 -14.98 46.83 13.63
N PRO A 828 -16.20 46.29 13.83
CA PRO A 828 -16.45 44.85 13.72
C PRO A 828 -16.29 44.30 12.29
N ASP A 829 -16.44 45.17 11.29
CA ASP A 829 -16.28 44.85 9.85
C ASP A 829 -15.62 46.08 9.17
N PRO A 830 -14.48 45.94 8.46
CA PRO A 830 -13.71 44.71 8.24
C PRO A 830 -12.85 44.31 9.44
N GLU A 831 -12.78 43.01 9.71
CA GLU A 831 -11.91 42.43 10.75
C GLU A 831 -10.43 42.44 10.33
N VAL A 832 -9.58 43.10 11.12
CA VAL A 832 -8.11 43.01 10.95
C VAL A 832 -7.60 41.65 11.43
N ARG A 833 -8.11 41.16 12.57
CA ARG A 833 -7.94 39.79 13.12
C ARG A 833 -6.49 39.28 13.17
N THR A 834 -5.59 40.11 13.70
CA THR A 834 -4.13 39.92 13.66
C THR A 834 -3.48 39.95 15.04
N LEU A 835 -2.69 38.93 15.37
CA LEU A 835 -1.75 38.92 16.50
C LEU A 835 -0.58 39.87 16.23
N LEU A 836 -0.12 40.61 17.25
CA LEU A 836 1.03 41.53 17.15
C LEU A 836 2.28 40.87 17.77
N PRO A 837 3.11 40.13 16.99
CA PRO A 837 4.05 39.17 17.56
C PRO A 837 5.18 39.84 18.35
N GLU A 838 5.56 41.06 17.98
CA GLU A 838 6.61 41.82 18.67
C GLU A 838 6.19 42.25 20.08
N LEU A 839 5.01 42.88 20.22
CA LEU A 839 4.48 43.32 21.52
C LEU A 839 4.17 42.12 22.41
N TRP A 840 3.58 41.06 21.84
CA TRP A 840 3.34 39.79 22.53
C TRP A 840 4.65 39.11 22.98
N ALA A 841 5.71 39.14 22.16
CA ALA A 841 7.02 38.58 22.53
C ALA A 841 7.72 39.38 23.65
N GLN A 842 7.50 40.70 23.74
CA GLN A 842 7.98 41.53 24.84
C GLN A 842 7.27 41.19 26.16
N ASP A 843 5.94 41.13 26.16
CA ASP A 843 5.12 40.73 27.31
C ASP A 843 5.48 39.30 27.79
N LEU A 844 5.52 38.34 26.87
CA LEU A 844 6.01 36.98 27.09
C LEU A 844 7.37 36.95 27.79
N THR A 845 8.35 37.72 27.29
CA THR A 845 9.69 37.79 27.91
C THR A 845 9.63 38.30 29.34
N GLY A 846 8.75 39.26 29.63
CA GLY A 846 8.47 39.76 30.98
C GLY A 846 7.89 38.67 31.89
N VAL A 847 6.84 37.99 31.45
CA VAL A 847 6.16 36.92 32.22
C VAL A 847 7.12 35.76 32.53
N LEU A 848 7.84 35.23 31.53
CA LEU A 848 8.79 34.13 31.75
C LEU A 848 9.95 34.55 32.69
N ASN A 849 10.43 35.79 32.60
CA ASN A 849 11.46 36.30 33.51
C ASN A 849 10.96 36.49 34.95
N TYR A 850 9.69 36.87 35.14
CA TYR A 850 9.10 37.06 36.46
C TYR A 850 8.92 35.71 37.16
N TYR A 851 8.18 34.78 36.54
CA TYR A 851 7.95 33.45 37.11
C TYR A 851 9.20 32.59 37.19
N GLY A 852 10.10 32.70 36.21
CA GLY A 852 11.40 32.03 36.22
C GLY A 852 12.30 32.43 37.40
N LYS A 853 12.08 33.61 38.02
CA LYS A 853 12.81 34.10 39.20
C LYS A 853 12.05 33.91 40.52
N LEU A 854 10.80 33.42 40.48
CA LEU A 854 9.91 33.38 41.64
C LEU A 854 10.31 32.31 42.67
N GLU A 855 10.82 31.16 42.20
CA GLU A 855 11.23 30.04 43.07
C GLU A 855 12.64 30.23 43.67
N ASP A 856 13.61 30.63 42.85
CA ASP A 856 14.98 30.93 43.27
C ASP A 856 15.55 32.13 42.48
N PRO A 857 15.55 33.35 43.07
CA PRO A 857 16.16 34.54 42.45
C PRO A 857 17.67 34.44 42.21
N SER A 858 18.38 33.52 42.88
CA SER A 858 19.82 33.29 42.71
C SER A 858 20.15 32.29 41.60
N SER A 859 19.18 31.45 41.22
CA SER A 859 19.31 30.45 40.18
C SER A 859 17.98 30.31 39.41
N PRO A 860 17.60 31.31 38.58
CA PRO A 860 16.31 31.30 37.91
C PRO A 860 16.14 30.12 36.94
N LEU A 861 14.90 29.67 36.79
CA LEU A 861 14.49 28.61 35.86
C LEU A 861 14.48 29.08 34.39
N TYR A 862 14.19 30.38 34.19
CA TYR A 862 14.26 31.07 32.90
C TYR A 862 15.01 32.40 33.08
N GLY A 863 15.98 32.66 32.19
CA GLY A 863 16.87 33.82 32.29
C GLY A 863 17.38 34.31 30.94
N ASP A 864 16.50 34.53 29.98
CA ASP A 864 16.82 35.15 28.69
C ASP A 864 16.26 36.58 28.58
N THR A 865 16.96 37.47 27.88
CA THR A 865 16.63 38.89 27.72
C THR A 865 15.92 39.22 26.40
N VAL A 866 15.98 38.34 25.39
CA VAL A 866 15.38 38.58 24.07
C VAL A 866 14.70 37.31 23.58
N SER A 867 13.37 37.36 23.43
CA SER A 867 12.59 36.27 22.83
C SER A 867 13.06 35.95 21.42
N ASN A 868 12.84 34.72 20.98
CA ASN A 868 13.20 34.27 19.64
C ASN A 868 12.09 33.42 19.01
N SER A 869 12.21 33.18 17.70
CA SER A 869 11.19 32.44 16.93
C SER A 869 10.92 31.04 17.48
N ALA A 870 11.93 30.34 18.02
CA ALA A 870 11.75 29.03 18.63
C ALA A 870 10.90 29.10 19.92
N VAL A 871 11.16 30.09 20.79
CA VAL A 871 10.36 30.36 21.99
C VAL A 871 8.94 30.77 21.62
N ALA A 872 8.77 31.63 20.60
CA ALA A 872 7.46 32.02 20.08
C ALA A 872 6.66 30.80 19.58
N GLY A 873 7.29 29.91 18.80
CA GLY A 873 6.68 28.68 18.30
C GLY A 873 6.23 27.73 19.40
N ILE A 874 7.04 27.51 20.44
CA ILE A 874 6.66 26.65 21.59
C ILE A 874 5.43 27.23 22.32
N GLN A 875 5.35 28.55 22.46
CA GLN A 875 4.25 29.22 23.15
C GLN A 875 2.97 29.23 22.30
N LEU A 876 3.04 29.54 21.01
CA LEU A 876 1.88 29.56 20.09
C LEU A 876 1.36 28.17 19.69
N ASN A 877 2.13 27.09 19.88
CA ASN A 877 1.65 25.71 19.70
C ASN A 877 0.32 25.45 20.45
N ASP A 878 -0.57 24.62 19.90
CA ASP A 878 -1.66 24.00 20.64
C ASP A 878 -1.08 22.97 21.65
N PRO A 879 -1.73 22.65 22.79
CA PRO A 879 -1.23 21.61 23.70
C PRO A 879 -1.14 20.24 23.03
N ILE A 880 -0.06 19.49 23.25
CA ILE A 880 0.10 18.15 22.65
C ILE A 880 -0.86 17.17 23.33
N TYR A 881 -1.96 16.83 22.66
CA TYR A 881 -2.89 15.82 23.12
C TYR A 881 -2.35 14.41 22.86
N GLN A 882 -2.60 13.49 23.81
CA GLN A 882 -2.07 12.13 23.75
C GLN A 882 -3.14 11.10 24.13
N LEU A 883 -3.26 10.03 23.34
CA LEU A 883 -4.03 8.84 23.69
C LEU A 883 -3.06 7.71 24.06
N VAL A 884 -3.08 7.29 25.32
CA VAL A 884 -2.23 6.22 25.86
C VAL A 884 -3.06 4.97 26.09
N ILE A 885 -2.67 3.88 25.42
CA ILE A 885 -3.28 2.56 25.59
C ILE A 885 -2.31 1.64 26.35
N GLY A 886 -2.68 1.17 27.54
CA GLY A 886 -1.91 0.20 28.32
C GLY A 886 -1.67 0.60 29.78
N THR A 887 -0.55 0.14 30.35
CA THR A 887 -0.14 0.48 31.73
C THR A 887 0.85 1.64 31.75
N ILE A 888 0.61 2.61 32.63
CA ILE A 888 1.27 3.91 32.63
C ILE A 888 2.21 4.02 33.85
N PRO A 889 3.50 4.38 33.68
CA PRO A 889 4.38 4.71 34.78
C PRO A 889 3.82 5.88 35.61
N GLY A 890 3.89 5.79 36.94
CA GLY A 890 3.05 6.58 37.86
C GLY A 890 3.11 8.12 37.76
N ASN A 891 4.11 8.68 37.06
CA ASN A 891 4.30 10.11 36.92
C ASN A 891 3.68 10.69 35.62
N ALA A 892 3.26 9.87 34.66
CA ALA A 892 2.84 10.31 33.32
C ALA A 892 1.33 10.62 33.20
N ARG A 893 0.71 11.19 34.24
CA ARG A 893 -0.69 11.64 34.22
C ARG A 893 -0.79 13.15 33.98
N GLY A 894 -0.51 13.57 32.74
CA GLY A 894 -0.77 14.94 32.30
C GLY A 894 -2.25 15.16 31.96
N ASP A 895 -2.75 16.39 32.11
CA ASP A 895 -4.18 16.72 31.93
C ASP A 895 -4.66 16.52 30.48
N GLY A 896 -3.75 16.63 29.50
CA GLY A 896 -3.98 16.31 28.08
C GLY A 896 -3.86 14.82 27.70
N SER A 897 -3.75 13.90 28.67
CA SER A 897 -3.59 12.45 28.41
C SER A 897 -4.90 11.66 28.60
N ILE A 898 -5.37 11.02 27.53
CA ILE A 898 -6.51 10.11 27.55
C ILE A 898 -5.99 8.69 27.73
N ASN A 899 -6.39 8.03 28.81
CA ASN A 899 -5.70 6.86 29.33
C ASN A 899 -6.64 5.64 29.39
N VAL A 900 -6.37 4.62 28.58
CA VAL A 900 -7.26 3.47 28.37
C VAL A 900 -6.47 2.15 28.54
N PRO A 901 -6.98 1.14 29.27
CA PRO A 901 -6.32 -0.16 29.32
C PRO A 901 -6.39 -0.89 27.96
N PHE A 902 -5.44 -1.79 27.68
CA PHE A 902 -5.59 -2.73 26.56
C PHE A 902 -6.90 -3.52 26.69
N PRO A 903 -7.62 -3.81 25.58
CA PRO A 903 -8.79 -4.65 25.63
C PRO A 903 -8.42 -6.05 26.14
N ALA A 904 -9.29 -6.65 26.95
CA ALA A 904 -9.02 -7.92 27.61
C ALA A 904 -8.91 -9.07 26.58
N ALA A 905 -7.68 -9.34 26.13
CA ALA A 905 -7.37 -10.48 25.26
C ALA A 905 -7.81 -11.78 25.94
N GLY A 906 -8.75 -12.49 25.30
CA GLY A 906 -9.34 -13.70 25.85
C GLY A 906 -8.29 -14.78 26.08
N LYS A 907 -7.96 -15.06 27.34
CA LYS A 907 -7.08 -16.19 27.72
C LYS A 907 -7.78 -17.56 27.62
N GLU A 908 -9.03 -17.58 27.15
CA GLU A 908 -9.70 -18.79 26.69
C GLU A 908 -8.99 -19.32 25.45
N LYS A 909 -8.27 -20.44 25.60
CA LYS A 909 -7.67 -21.14 24.46
C LYS A 909 -8.79 -21.58 23.53
N ALA A 910 -8.77 -21.11 22.27
CA ALA A 910 -9.71 -21.56 21.24
C ALA A 910 -9.70 -23.10 21.19
N ASN A 911 -10.86 -23.72 21.41
CA ASN A 911 -10.96 -25.16 21.71
C ASN A 911 -10.32 -26.01 20.60
N PRO A 912 -9.21 -26.73 20.86
CA PRO A 912 -8.45 -27.40 19.80
C PRO A 912 -9.13 -28.70 19.40
N HIS A 913 -10.06 -28.63 18.44
CA HIS A 913 -10.71 -29.81 17.88
C HIS A 913 -9.87 -30.45 16.77
N ARG A 914 -9.74 -31.77 16.88
CA ARG A 914 -8.89 -32.62 16.06
C ARG A 914 -9.32 -32.57 14.59
N LEU A 915 -8.47 -32.04 13.73
CA LEU A 915 -8.74 -31.86 12.29
C LEU A 915 -8.92 -33.22 11.59
N THR A 916 -10.17 -33.65 11.44
CA THR A 916 -10.55 -34.76 10.56
C THR A 916 -10.73 -34.24 9.14
N THR A 917 -9.62 -34.17 8.39
CA THR A 917 -9.68 -33.96 6.93
C THR A 917 -10.57 -35.03 6.29
N ALA A 918 -11.35 -34.66 5.28
CA ALA A 918 -12.29 -35.56 4.62
C ALA A 918 -11.55 -36.60 3.75
N HIS A 919 -11.08 -37.68 4.38
CA HIS A 919 -10.51 -38.85 3.72
C HIS A 919 -11.22 -40.12 4.17
N GLY A 920 -11.67 -40.92 3.21
CA GLY A 920 -12.43 -42.15 3.45
C GLY A 920 -11.58 -43.29 4.00
N ASN A 921 -11.27 -43.24 5.30
CA ASN A 921 -10.55 -44.30 5.99
C ASN A 921 -11.36 -45.60 5.99
N LYS A 922 -10.86 -46.62 5.27
CA LYS A 922 -11.28 -48.01 5.46
C LYS A 922 -10.72 -48.52 6.79
N SER A 923 -11.50 -48.38 7.86
CA SER A 923 -11.19 -48.98 9.15
C SER A 923 -11.15 -50.52 9.03
N LYS A 924 -10.17 -51.12 9.70
CA LYS A 924 -10.14 -52.57 9.95
C LYS A 924 -10.97 -52.91 11.18
N GLU A 925 -11.38 -54.16 11.28
CA GLU A 925 -12.16 -54.72 12.39
C GLU A 925 -11.37 -54.74 13.71
N GLY A 926 -12.09 -54.74 14.84
CA GLY A 926 -11.55 -55.18 16.13
C GLY A 926 -12.03 -54.40 17.35
N GLU A 927 -13.20 -54.73 17.90
CA GLU A 927 -13.36 -55.42 19.21
C GLU A 927 -14.83 -55.47 19.67
N LYS A 928 -15.13 -56.24 20.73
CA LYS A 928 -16.49 -56.50 21.23
C LYS A 928 -16.69 -55.95 22.64
N GLN A 929 -17.81 -55.27 22.88
CA GLN A 929 -18.50 -55.27 24.18
C GLN A 929 -20.02 -55.42 23.97
N THR A 930 -20.76 -55.83 25.01
CA THR A 930 -22.02 -56.56 24.85
C THR A 930 -23.16 -56.13 25.78
N ALA A 931 -24.39 -56.18 25.24
CA ALA A 931 -25.67 -56.29 25.95
C ALA A 931 -26.15 -55.04 26.74
N PRO A 932 -27.45 -54.94 27.11
CA PRO A 932 -28.57 -55.87 26.91
C PRO A 932 -29.65 -55.40 25.91
N ALA A 933 -30.69 -56.24 25.70
CA ALA A 933 -31.65 -56.12 24.60
C ALA A 933 -33.04 -55.58 25.01
N GLY A 934 -33.64 -54.78 24.11
CA GLY A 934 -35.09 -54.57 24.01
C GLY A 934 -35.61 -55.23 22.72
N LYS A 935 -36.78 -55.87 22.75
CA LYS A 935 -37.31 -56.66 21.62
C LYS A 935 -38.12 -55.82 20.63
N GLY A 936 -37.93 -56.02 19.32
CA GLY A 936 -38.71 -55.35 18.28
C GLY A 936 -38.27 -55.65 16.84
N GLU A 937 -38.50 -56.86 16.36
CA GLU A 937 -38.53 -57.20 14.93
C GLU A 937 -39.98 -57.08 14.41
N PRO A 938 -40.24 -56.65 13.15
CA PRO A 938 -39.70 -57.28 11.95
C PRO A 938 -39.03 -56.34 10.93
N GLY A 939 -38.18 -56.90 10.06
CA GLY A 939 -37.56 -56.17 8.94
C GLY A 939 -38.35 -56.25 7.62
N VAL A 940 -37.99 -55.37 6.67
CA VAL A 940 -38.26 -55.49 5.22
C VAL A 940 -37.26 -54.60 4.47
N SER A 941 -36.82 -55.02 3.27
CA SER A 941 -35.85 -54.29 2.44
C SER A 941 -36.40 -52.95 1.91
N PRO A 942 -35.58 -51.87 1.85
CA PRO A 942 -35.99 -50.60 1.26
C PRO A 942 -36.05 -50.71 -0.28
N THR A 943 -37.25 -50.95 -0.81
CA THR A 943 -37.52 -50.83 -2.26
C THR A 943 -37.58 -49.36 -2.68
N HIS A 944 -37.07 -49.07 -3.88
CA HIS A 944 -37.01 -47.73 -4.45
C HIS A 944 -38.43 -47.21 -4.75
N ARG A 945 -38.97 -46.31 -3.91
CA ARG A 945 -40.26 -45.64 -4.18
C ARG A 945 -40.05 -44.37 -5.01
N GLN A 946 -40.65 -44.34 -6.19
CA GLN A 946 -40.79 -43.12 -6.99
C GLN A 946 -41.87 -42.21 -6.40
N LEU A 947 -41.68 -40.89 -6.53
CA LEU A 947 -42.76 -39.90 -6.37
C LEU A 947 -43.28 -39.49 -7.76
N PRO A 948 -44.57 -39.14 -7.89
CA PRO A 948 -45.25 -39.13 -9.18
C PRO A 948 -44.87 -37.92 -10.07
N TYR A 949 -44.72 -38.20 -11.36
CA TYR A 949 -44.60 -37.21 -12.42
C TYR A 949 -45.93 -36.47 -12.62
N ARG A 950 -45.89 -35.13 -12.74
CA ARG A 950 -47.06 -34.29 -13.01
C ARG A 950 -46.93 -33.70 -14.42
N GLU A 951 -47.84 -34.08 -15.31
CA GLU A 951 -47.84 -33.63 -16.70
C GLU A 951 -48.01 -32.11 -16.83
N LYS A 952 -47.39 -31.53 -17.87
CA LYS A 952 -47.68 -30.17 -18.36
C LYS A 952 -48.62 -30.27 -19.57
N PRO A 953 -49.63 -29.39 -19.70
CA PRO A 953 -50.64 -29.49 -20.74
C PRO A 953 -50.11 -29.16 -22.14
N THR A 954 -50.63 -29.84 -23.16
CA THR A 954 -50.35 -29.62 -24.58
C THR A 954 -51.37 -28.66 -25.22
N PRO A 955 -50.93 -27.58 -25.89
CA PRO A 955 -51.75 -26.90 -26.88
C PRO A 955 -51.87 -27.75 -28.15
N LYS A 956 -53.02 -27.68 -28.83
CA LYS A 956 -53.26 -28.32 -30.14
C LYS A 956 -52.93 -27.35 -31.31
N PRO A 957 -52.65 -27.87 -32.52
CA PRO A 957 -52.38 -27.06 -33.71
C PRO A 957 -53.66 -26.62 -34.44
N ASP A 958 -53.53 -25.53 -35.24
CA ASP A 958 -54.23 -25.13 -36.48
C ASP A 958 -53.98 -23.61 -36.68
N ASP A 959 -53.97 -22.99 -37.87
CA ASP A 959 -54.06 -23.47 -39.27
C ASP A 959 -53.10 -22.66 -40.20
N LYS A 960 -53.24 -22.75 -41.53
CA LYS A 960 -52.28 -22.29 -42.57
C LYS A 960 -52.62 -20.92 -43.19
N ASP A 961 -51.59 -20.29 -43.80
CA ASP A 961 -51.57 -19.85 -45.21
C ASP A 961 -50.11 -19.43 -45.59
N ASN A 962 -49.46 -19.87 -46.70
CA ASN A 962 -49.69 -19.69 -48.15
C ASN A 962 -49.20 -18.31 -48.68
N LEU A 963 -48.40 -18.14 -49.76
CA LEU A 963 -47.76 -19.02 -50.79
C LEU A 963 -46.27 -18.55 -51.02
N ARG A 964 -45.46 -18.78 -52.10
CA ARG A 964 -45.63 -19.44 -53.43
C ARG A 964 -44.32 -19.93 -54.13
N GLU A 965 -44.17 -21.27 -54.23
CA GLU A 965 -43.64 -22.06 -55.38
C GLU A 965 -42.18 -21.90 -55.92
N ARG A 966 -41.87 -22.72 -56.96
CA ARG A 966 -40.52 -23.18 -57.42
C ARG A 966 -40.33 -23.00 -58.95
N PRO A 967 -39.13 -23.31 -59.50
CA PRO A 967 -38.95 -24.60 -60.21
C PRO A 967 -37.67 -25.36 -59.78
N SER A 968 -37.65 -26.69 -59.58
CA SER A 968 -37.61 -27.79 -60.58
C SER A 968 -36.23 -27.97 -61.28
N ARG A 969 -35.66 -29.16 -61.54
CA ARG A 969 -36.11 -30.56 -61.34
C ARG A 969 -34.95 -31.57 -61.59
N ARG A 970 -34.66 -32.49 -60.66
CA ARG A 970 -34.18 -33.87 -60.95
C ARG A 970 -34.29 -34.73 -59.69
N GLY A 971 -34.58 -36.02 -59.85
CA GLY A 971 -34.76 -36.96 -58.75
C GLY A 971 -33.45 -37.67 -58.38
N GLY A 972 -33.23 -37.86 -57.09
CA GLY A 972 -32.16 -38.62 -56.46
C GLY A 972 -32.57 -38.94 -55.02
N GLU A 973 -32.12 -40.07 -54.46
CA GLU A 973 -32.58 -40.56 -53.16
C GLU A 973 -32.45 -39.52 -52.03
N SER A 974 -33.39 -39.54 -51.08
CA SER A 974 -33.17 -38.92 -49.78
C SER A 974 -32.00 -39.63 -49.08
N PRO A 975 -30.91 -38.93 -48.71
CA PRO A 975 -29.71 -39.58 -48.22
C PRO A 975 -29.99 -40.28 -46.89
N LYS A 976 -29.73 -41.59 -46.85
CA LYS A 976 -29.93 -42.45 -45.68
C LYS A 976 -29.08 -41.93 -44.52
N ARG A 977 -29.73 -41.33 -43.51
CA ARG A 977 -29.09 -40.84 -42.27
C ARG A 977 -28.25 -41.96 -41.66
N THR A 978 -26.95 -41.73 -41.51
CA THR A 978 -26.00 -42.80 -41.17
C THR A 978 -25.03 -42.45 -40.04
N GLY A 979 -24.79 -41.18 -39.71
CA GLY A 979 -23.93 -40.74 -38.60
C GLY A 979 -24.71 -40.19 -37.38
N PRO A 980 -24.07 -40.04 -36.21
CA PRO A 980 -24.67 -39.40 -35.03
C PRO A 980 -25.02 -37.92 -35.27
N SER A 981 -26.13 -37.45 -34.69
CA SER A 981 -26.59 -36.05 -34.76
C SER A 981 -26.38 -35.29 -33.45
N TYR A 982 -26.41 -33.95 -33.53
CA TYR A 982 -26.26 -33.04 -32.40
C TYR A 982 -27.42 -32.04 -32.33
N THR A 983 -27.80 -31.65 -31.12
CA THR A 983 -28.57 -30.44 -30.83
C THR A 983 -27.59 -29.33 -30.47
N ILE A 984 -27.86 -28.09 -30.90
CA ILE A 984 -27.07 -26.91 -30.55
C ILE A 984 -27.99 -25.86 -29.94
N ASN A 985 -27.60 -25.33 -28.79
CA ASN A 985 -28.20 -24.18 -28.14
C ASN A 985 -27.21 -23.00 -28.18
N CYS A 986 -27.72 -21.78 -28.34
CA CYS A 986 -26.94 -20.54 -28.22
C CYS A 986 -27.60 -19.65 -27.18
N ILE A 987 -26.84 -19.16 -26.20
CA ILE A 987 -27.28 -18.24 -25.15
C ILE A 987 -26.19 -17.18 -24.91
N PRO A 988 -26.53 -15.94 -24.51
CA PRO A 988 -25.52 -14.98 -24.09
C PRO A 988 -24.96 -15.33 -22.69
N THR A 989 -23.82 -14.77 -22.33
CA THR A 989 -23.25 -14.90 -20.98
C THR A 989 -24.09 -14.21 -19.89
N ASP A 990 -24.91 -13.23 -20.25
CA ASP A 990 -25.80 -12.48 -19.35
C ASP A 990 -27.28 -12.92 -19.40
N ASN A 991 -27.54 -14.17 -19.79
CA ASN A 991 -28.89 -14.71 -19.99
C ASN A 991 -29.73 -14.78 -18.70
N ASP A 992 -30.90 -14.14 -18.71
CA ASP A 992 -31.93 -14.28 -17.66
C ASP A 992 -32.59 -15.67 -17.70
N PRO A 993 -32.58 -16.46 -16.60
CA PRO A 993 -33.24 -17.78 -16.55
C PRO A 993 -34.76 -17.75 -16.79
N SER A 994 -35.42 -16.61 -16.63
CA SER A 994 -36.86 -16.42 -16.85
C SER A 994 -37.24 -16.17 -18.32
N ASN A 995 -36.30 -15.72 -19.16
CA ASN A 995 -36.53 -15.41 -20.58
C ASN A 995 -35.44 -16.03 -21.48
N PRO A 996 -35.52 -17.33 -21.80
CA PRO A 996 -34.47 -18.06 -22.50
C PRO A 996 -34.39 -17.67 -23.99
N GLY A 997 -33.48 -16.74 -24.32
CA GLY A 997 -33.22 -16.29 -25.69
C GLY A 997 -32.00 -15.37 -25.77
N VAL A 998 -31.56 -15.04 -27.00
CA VAL A 998 -30.54 -14.00 -27.20
C VAL A 998 -31.25 -12.64 -27.30
N PRO A 999 -30.94 -11.65 -26.45
CA PRO A 999 -31.62 -10.35 -26.45
C PRO A 999 -31.14 -9.44 -27.59
N CYS A 1000 -31.99 -9.32 -28.60
CA CYS A 1000 -31.83 -8.45 -29.76
C CYS A 1000 -31.94 -6.95 -29.41
N GLY A 1001 -31.61 -6.06 -30.37
CA GLY A 1001 -31.89 -4.62 -30.29
C GLY A 1001 -31.08 -3.80 -29.28
N THR A 1002 -30.31 -4.44 -28.40
CA THR A 1002 -29.58 -3.77 -27.31
C THR A 1002 -28.40 -2.89 -27.73
N GLN A 1003 -27.88 -3.04 -28.96
CA GLN A 1003 -26.68 -2.36 -29.48
C GLN A 1003 -25.38 -2.56 -28.64
N ILE A 1004 -25.41 -3.48 -27.68
CA ILE A 1004 -24.27 -3.83 -26.82
C ILE A 1004 -23.66 -5.14 -27.32
N PRO A 1005 -22.33 -5.20 -27.58
CA PRO A 1005 -21.65 -6.45 -27.91
C PRO A 1005 -21.76 -7.47 -26.77
N LYS A 1006 -22.11 -8.71 -27.09
CA LYS A 1006 -22.35 -9.81 -26.14
C LYS A 1006 -21.51 -11.03 -26.47
N ASP A 1007 -21.14 -11.79 -25.46
CA ASP A 1007 -20.44 -13.07 -25.64
C ASP A 1007 -21.47 -14.20 -25.78
N LEU A 1008 -21.42 -14.92 -26.90
CA LEU A 1008 -22.38 -15.98 -27.23
C LEU A 1008 -21.80 -17.36 -26.91
N VAL A 1009 -22.46 -18.08 -26.00
CA VAL A 1009 -22.12 -19.44 -25.57
C VAL A 1009 -22.87 -20.44 -26.46
N PHE A 1010 -22.12 -21.23 -27.23
CA PHE A 1010 -22.64 -22.34 -28.04
C PHE A 1010 -22.44 -23.67 -27.32
N THR A 1011 -23.54 -24.35 -26.98
CA THR A 1011 -23.54 -25.66 -26.31
C THR A 1011 -24.05 -26.73 -27.27
N ILE A 1012 -23.22 -27.73 -27.56
CA ILE A 1012 -23.45 -28.79 -28.54
C ILE A 1012 -23.56 -30.13 -27.81
N VAL A 1013 -24.70 -30.81 -27.95
CA VAL A 1013 -24.99 -32.08 -27.25
C VAL A 1013 -25.41 -33.15 -28.24
N GLN A 1014 -24.84 -34.36 -28.14
CA GLN A 1014 -25.19 -35.51 -28.99
C GLN A 1014 -26.64 -35.96 -28.71
N GLN A 1015 -27.41 -36.21 -29.76
CA GLN A 1015 -28.79 -36.68 -29.63
C GLN A 1015 -28.83 -38.18 -29.26
N PRO A 1016 -29.74 -38.62 -28.38
CA PRO A 1016 -30.00 -40.04 -28.16
C PRO A 1016 -30.53 -40.74 -29.43
N PRO A 1017 -30.21 -42.03 -29.66
CA PRO A 1017 -29.41 -42.90 -28.82
C PRO A 1017 -27.89 -42.67 -28.99
N TYR A 1018 -27.18 -42.52 -27.86
CA TYR A 1018 -25.73 -42.34 -27.84
C TYR A 1018 -24.99 -43.55 -28.42
N GLN A 1019 -24.00 -43.30 -29.29
CA GLN A 1019 -23.24 -44.37 -29.92
C GLN A 1019 -22.19 -44.98 -28.96
N PRO A 1020 -22.06 -46.31 -28.90
CA PRO A 1020 -21.04 -46.98 -28.08
C PRO A 1020 -19.64 -46.84 -28.70
N ALA A 1021 -18.59 -47.10 -27.90
CA ALA A 1021 -17.20 -46.96 -28.33
C ALA A 1021 -16.81 -47.83 -29.54
N GLY A 1022 -17.44 -49.00 -29.70
CA GLY A 1022 -17.22 -49.90 -30.85
C GLY A 1022 -18.02 -49.57 -32.12
N SER A 1023 -18.73 -48.44 -32.17
CA SER A 1023 -19.63 -48.09 -33.30
C SER A 1023 -18.94 -47.78 -34.63
N GLY A 1024 -17.60 -47.65 -34.65
CA GLY A 1024 -16.81 -47.37 -35.84
C GLY A 1024 -16.90 -45.93 -36.37
N TRP A 1025 -17.72 -45.08 -35.75
CA TRP A 1025 -17.92 -43.68 -36.12
C TRP A 1025 -16.95 -42.74 -35.41
N HIS A 1026 -16.18 -42.00 -36.20
CA HIS A 1026 -15.17 -41.07 -35.72
C HIS A 1026 -15.45 -39.67 -36.25
N LEU A 1027 -15.67 -38.71 -35.35
CA LEU A 1027 -15.91 -37.31 -35.70
C LEU A 1027 -14.58 -36.69 -36.15
N LYS A 1028 -14.53 -36.22 -37.39
CA LYS A 1028 -13.41 -35.48 -37.97
C LYS A 1028 -13.59 -33.97 -37.79
N GLU A 1029 -14.80 -33.47 -38.00
CA GLU A 1029 -15.11 -32.05 -37.96
C GLU A 1029 -16.61 -31.83 -37.73
N LEU A 1030 -16.97 -30.78 -36.99
CA LEU A 1030 -18.33 -30.28 -36.85
C LEU A 1030 -18.31 -28.77 -37.17
N MET A 1031 -19.00 -28.39 -38.24
CA MET A 1031 -19.07 -27.02 -38.72
C MET A 1031 -20.45 -26.43 -38.44
N LEU A 1032 -20.49 -25.27 -37.76
CA LEU A 1032 -21.68 -24.44 -37.64
C LEU A 1032 -21.53 -23.28 -38.62
N THR A 1033 -22.53 -23.02 -39.46
CA THR A 1033 -22.52 -21.86 -40.37
C THR A 1033 -23.54 -20.83 -39.90
N LEU A 1034 -23.04 -19.64 -39.55
CA LEU A 1034 -23.82 -18.44 -39.26
C LEU A 1034 -23.86 -17.58 -40.53
N GLN A 1035 -25.04 -17.23 -41.03
CA GLN A 1035 -25.17 -16.31 -42.16
C GLN A 1035 -25.06 -14.85 -41.68
N LEU A 1036 -24.38 -14.02 -42.46
CA LEU A 1036 -24.13 -12.60 -42.18
C LEU A 1036 -24.95 -11.74 -43.14
N SER A 1037 -25.41 -10.57 -42.69
CA SER A 1037 -26.23 -9.68 -43.54
C SER A 1037 -25.40 -8.89 -44.57
N ALA A 1038 -24.15 -8.56 -44.21
CA ALA A 1038 -23.30 -7.64 -44.96
C ALA A 1038 -22.96 -8.20 -46.35
N GLY A 1039 -23.56 -7.60 -47.39
CA GLY A 1039 -23.36 -7.95 -48.80
C GLY A 1039 -24.59 -8.53 -49.52
N ILE A 1040 -25.74 -8.70 -48.84
CA ILE A 1040 -26.94 -9.33 -49.44
C ILE A 1040 -27.97 -8.27 -49.91
N PRO A 1041 -28.36 -8.22 -51.21
CA PRO A 1041 -29.36 -7.27 -51.68
C PRO A 1041 -30.81 -7.63 -51.28
N SER A 1042 -31.38 -6.87 -50.36
CA SER A 1042 -32.82 -6.55 -50.21
C SER A 1042 -33.87 -7.68 -50.29
N ARG A 1043 -33.50 -8.93 -49.97
CA ARG A 1043 -34.42 -9.98 -49.51
C ARG A 1043 -33.82 -10.60 -48.25
N VAL A 1044 -34.12 -9.97 -47.11
CA VAL A 1044 -33.48 -10.24 -45.81
C VAL A 1044 -33.57 -11.73 -45.43
N PRO A 1045 -32.44 -12.45 -45.36
CA PRO A 1045 -32.37 -13.70 -44.62
C PRO A 1045 -32.30 -13.37 -43.12
N LEU A 1046 -32.92 -14.19 -42.29
CA LEU A 1046 -32.81 -14.08 -40.83
C LEU A 1046 -31.35 -14.37 -40.41
N CYS A 1047 -30.56 -13.32 -40.19
CA CYS A 1047 -29.13 -13.39 -39.84
C CYS A 1047 -28.92 -12.90 -38.40
N LEU A 1048 -28.10 -13.61 -37.62
CA LEU A 1048 -27.87 -13.28 -36.20
C LEU A 1048 -26.98 -12.03 -36.02
N LEU A 1049 -26.03 -11.85 -36.94
CA LEU A 1049 -24.98 -10.82 -36.90
C LEU A 1049 -24.87 -10.18 -38.29
N ASP A 1050 -24.60 -8.87 -38.36
CA ASP A 1050 -24.26 -8.18 -39.61
C ASP A 1050 -22.83 -8.54 -40.06
N THR A 1051 -21.88 -8.49 -39.12
CA THR A 1051 -20.48 -8.88 -39.28
C THR A 1051 -19.93 -9.41 -37.96
N TYR A 1052 -18.69 -9.91 -37.93
CA TYR A 1052 -17.99 -10.29 -36.70
C TYR A 1052 -16.55 -9.78 -36.72
N THR A 1053 -16.18 -9.00 -35.69
CA THR A 1053 -14.86 -8.36 -35.53
C THR A 1053 -14.16 -8.74 -34.22
N GLY A 1054 -14.76 -9.64 -33.42
CA GLY A 1054 -14.19 -10.10 -32.15
C GLY A 1054 -12.95 -10.99 -32.31
N PRO A 1055 -12.24 -11.29 -31.20
CA PRO A 1055 -10.95 -11.98 -31.21
C PRO A 1055 -10.99 -13.47 -31.61
N GLY A 1056 -12.17 -14.00 -31.94
CA GLY A 1056 -12.38 -15.39 -32.34
C GLY A 1056 -12.86 -16.30 -31.19
N PRO A 1057 -13.46 -17.45 -31.53
CA PRO A 1057 -14.09 -18.33 -30.54
C PRO A 1057 -13.07 -19.19 -29.78
N PHE A 1058 -13.41 -19.57 -28.54
CA PHE A 1058 -12.60 -20.45 -27.71
C PHE A 1058 -13.44 -21.50 -26.95
N MET A 1059 -12.90 -22.72 -26.83
CA MET A 1059 -13.57 -23.83 -26.14
C MET A 1059 -13.61 -23.61 -24.63
N THR A 1060 -14.77 -23.84 -24.02
CA THR A 1060 -14.98 -23.81 -22.56
C THR A 1060 -15.24 -25.18 -21.96
N SER A 1061 -15.81 -26.12 -22.72
CA SER A 1061 -15.91 -27.53 -22.31
C SER A 1061 -15.24 -28.46 -23.33
N ASN A 1062 -14.86 -29.66 -22.87
CA ASN A 1062 -14.23 -30.71 -23.69
C ASN A 1062 -13.04 -30.21 -24.54
N LEU A 1063 -11.97 -29.76 -23.86
CA LEU A 1063 -10.71 -29.21 -24.44
C LEU A 1063 -9.90 -30.17 -25.35
N ARG A 1064 -10.51 -31.26 -25.81
CA ARG A 1064 -10.02 -32.16 -26.87
C ARG A 1064 -10.24 -31.59 -28.27
N TYR A 1065 -11.02 -30.52 -28.40
CA TYR A 1065 -11.27 -29.82 -29.66
C TYR A 1065 -10.66 -28.42 -29.64
N ASN A 1066 -10.47 -27.85 -30.82
CA ASN A 1066 -10.38 -26.41 -31.07
C ASN A 1066 -11.64 -26.00 -31.82
N VAL A 1067 -12.04 -24.74 -31.67
CA VAL A 1067 -13.00 -24.08 -32.55
C VAL A 1067 -12.24 -22.99 -33.31
N VAL A 1068 -12.51 -22.82 -34.60
CA VAL A 1068 -11.88 -21.82 -35.46
C VAL A 1068 -12.98 -21.12 -36.25
N ALA A 1069 -13.06 -19.79 -36.18
CA ALA A 1069 -13.90 -19.00 -37.06
C ALA A 1069 -13.20 -18.79 -38.41
N GLN A 1070 -13.91 -19.03 -39.50
CA GLN A 1070 -13.42 -18.83 -40.87
C GLN A 1070 -14.55 -18.25 -41.74
N PRO A 1071 -14.33 -17.17 -42.52
CA PRO A 1071 -15.33 -16.70 -43.48
C PRO A 1071 -15.55 -17.75 -44.58
N THR A 1072 -16.79 -17.84 -45.08
CA THR A 1072 -17.18 -18.74 -46.17
C THR A 1072 -18.29 -18.11 -47.00
N ASP A 1073 -18.16 -18.18 -48.33
CA ASP A 1073 -19.08 -17.54 -49.27
C ASP A 1073 -19.95 -18.56 -50.05
N GLN A 1074 -19.91 -19.84 -49.67
CA GLN A 1074 -20.48 -20.96 -50.45
C GLN A 1074 -21.99 -20.85 -50.72
N ASP A 1075 -22.74 -20.18 -49.83
CA ASP A 1075 -24.17 -19.90 -49.96
C ASP A 1075 -24.46 -18.40 -49.71
N GLY A 1076 -23.50 -17.51 -50.04
CA GLY A 1076 -23.49 -16.10 -49.66
C GLY A 1076 -22.64 -15.83 -48.41
N PRO A 1077 -22.50 -14.54 -47.98
CA PRO A 1077 -21.58 -14.15 -46.92
C PRO A 1077 -21.94 -14.81 -45.58
N ALA A 1078 -21.03 -15.63 -45.06
CA ALA A 1078 -21.26 -16.40 -43.85
C ALA A 1078 -19.96 -16.67 -43.07
N MET A 1079 -20.11 -17.11 -41.83
CA MET A 1079 -19.03 -17.53 -40.94
C MET A 1079 -19.18 -19.00 -40.58
N ALA A 1080 -18.18 -19.79 -40.93
CA ALA A 1080 -18.02 -21.17 -40.48
C ALA A 1080 -17.27 -21.21 -39.15
N LEU A 1081 -17.94 -21.67 -38.09
CA LEU A 1081 -17.33 -22.01 -36.80
C LEU A 1081 -16.99 -23.50 -36.84
N ARG A 1082 -15.71 -23.82 -37.04
CA ARG A 1082 -15.19 -25.15 -37.32
C ARG A 1082 -14.65 -25.78 -36.05
N VAL A 1083 -15.39 -26.74 -35.48
CA VAL A 1083 -14.99 -27.52 -34.30
C VAL A 1083 -14.22 -28.76 -34.76
N ILE A 1084 -12.92 -28.79 -34.47
CA ILE A 1084 -11.93 -29.76 -35.00
C ILE A 1084 -11.17 -30.39 -33.82
N PRO A 1085 -10.98 -31.71 -33.77
CA PRO A 1085 -10.27 -32.36 -32.67
C PRO A 1085 -8.76 -32.08 -32.70
N ARG A 1086 -8.16 -31.84 -31.52
CA ARG A 1086 -6.71 -31.73 -31.26
C ARG A 1086 -5.96 -33.07 -31.35
N SER A 1087 -6.67 -34.14 -31.69
CA SER A 1087 -6.10 -35.49 -31.86
C SER A 1087 -5.08 -35.49 -33.02
N PRO A 1088 -3.87 -36.04 -32.86
CA PRO A 1088 -2.90 -36.13 -33.96
C PRO A 1088 -3.41 -36.99 -35.12
N ASN A 1089 -4.42 -37.83 -34.89
CA ASN A 1089 -5.08 -38.63 -35.93
C ASN A 1089 -6.13 -37.81 -36.73
N GLY A 1090 -6.44 -36.57 -36.33
CA GLY A 1090 -7.44 -35.72 -36.96
C GLY A 1090 -8.90 -36.13 -36.72
N TRP A 1091 -9.16 -37.06 -35.79
CA TRP A 1091 -10.51 -37.52 -35.44
C TRP A 1091 -10.65 -37.99 -33.98
N THR A 1092 -11.89 -38.15 -33.52
CA THR A 1092 -12.28 -38.60 -32.16
C THR A 1092 -13.41 -39.64 -32.21
N VAL A 1093 -13.45 -40.59 -31.26
CA VAL A 1093 -14.55 -41.59 -31.17
C VAL A 1093 -15.84 -40.96 -30.64
N ALA A 1094 -17.00 -41.43 -31.10
CA ALA A 1094 -18.31 -40.85 -30.77
C ALA A 1094 -18.64 -40.66 -29.25
N PRO A 1095 -18.17 -41.49 -28.30
CA PRO A 1095 -18.34 -41.22 -26.87
C PRO A 1095 -17.58 -39.97 -26.36
N MET A 1096 -16.52 -39.53 -27.05
CA MET A 1096 -15.73 -38.34 -26.71
C MET A 1096 -16.28 -37.05 -27.33
N SER A 1097 -17.33 -37.12 -28.16
CA SER A 1097 -18.02 -35.97 -28.75
C SER A 1097 -19.42 -35.73 -28.16
N ARG A 1098 -19.77 -36.38 -27.04
CA ARG A 1098 -21.11 -36.28 -26.41
C ARG A 1098 -21.55 -34.85 -26.08
N GLU A 1099 -20.62 -34.03 -25.61
CA GLU A 1099 -20.85 -32.63 -25.24
C GLU A 1099 -19.62 -31.79 -25.59
N MET A 1100 -19.83 -30.61 -26.15
CA MET A 1100 -18.81 -29.63 -26.55
C MET A 1100 -19.38 -28.23 -26.38
N THR A 1101 -18.65 -27.32 -25.73
CA THR A 1101 -19.11 -25.94 -25.45
C THR A 1101 -18.00 -24.96 -25.79
N PHE A 1102 -18.34 -23.85 -26.45
CA PHE A 1102 -17.42 -22.76 -26.74
C PHE A 1102 -18.10 -21.40 -26.63
N ILE A 1103 -17.30 -20.35 -26.46
CA ILE A 1103 -17.76 -18.95 -26.49
C ILE A 1103 -17.28 -18.31 -27.79
N LEU A 1104 -18.16 -17.54 -28.45
CA LEU A 1104 -17.83 -16.59 -29.50
C LEU A 1104 -17.96 -15.17 -28.90
N PRO A 1105 -16.85 -14.52 -28.52
CA PRO A 1105 -16.88 -13.27 -27.77
C PRO A 1105 -17.05 -12.03 -28.66
N VAL A 1106 -17.61 -10.95 -28.11
CA VAL A 1106 -17.82 -9.65 -28.78
C VAL A 1106 -18.68 -9.75 -30.06
N CYS A 1107 -19.87 -10.34 -29.93
CA CYS A 1107 -20.88 -10.39 -30.99
C CYS A 1107 -21.87 -9.22 -30.87
N LEU A 1108 -21.97 -8.37 -31.89
CA LEU A 1108 -23.07 -7.40 -31.99
C LEU A 1108 -24.30 -8.11 -32.60
N VAL A 1109 -25.35 -8.29 -31.81
CA VAL A 1109 -26.55 -9.05 -32.21
C VAL A 1109 -27.56 -8.12 -32.88
N ASN A 1110 -28.03 -8.53 -34.06
CA ASN A 1110 -28.99 -7.81 -34.88
C ASN A 1110 -30.35 -7.63 -34.18
N ASP A 1111 -31.12 -6.62 -34.57
CA ASP A 1111 -32.48 -6.43 -34.07
C ASP A 1111 -33.50 -7.32 -34.81
N HIS A 1112 -34.34 -8.03 -34.06
CA HIS A 1112 -35.31 -9.02 -34.54
C HIS A 1112 -36.49 -9.14 -33.56
N ASP A 1113 -37.68 -9.48 -34.07
CA ASP A 1113 -38.83 -9.81 -33.21
C ASP A 1113 -38.53 -11.04 -32.35
N ILE A 1114 -38.83 -10.92 -31.06
CA ILE A 1114 -38.63 -11.88 -29.96
C ILE A 1114 -39.13 -13.31 -30.30
N ARG A 1115 -40.06 -13.46 -31.26
CA ARG A 1115 -40.60 -14.76 -31.68
C ARG A 1115 -39.94 -15.39 -32.90
N GLN A 1116 -39.00 -14.71 -33.56
CA GLN A 1116 -38.36 -15.20 -34.79
C GLN A 1116 -37.29 -16.25 -34.51
N ARG A 1117 -37.18 -17.24 -35.42
CA ARG A 1117 -36.18 -18.32 -35.33
C ARG A 1117 -35.13 -18.16 -36.42
N ILE A 1118 -33.93 -17.75 -36.01
CA ILE A 1118 -32.78 -17.59 -36.89
C ILE A 1118 -32.16 -18.98 -37.18
N PRO A 1119 -32.00 -19.40 -38.45
CA PRO A 1119 -31.41 -20.68 -38.79
C PRO A 1119 -29.90 -20.69 -38.59
N VAL A 1120 -29.39 -21.70 -37.88
CA VAL A 1120 -27.96 -22.02 -37.82
C VAL A 1120 -27.76 -23.39 -38.46
N TRP A 1121 -26.95 -23.45 -39.53
CA TRP A 1121 -26.72 -24.69 -40.26
C TRP A 1121 -25.61 -25.50 -39.61
N VAL A 1122 -25.81 -26.82 -39.47
CA VAL A 1122 -24.86 -27.71 -38.78
C VAL A 1122 -24.51 -28.89 -39.65
N THR A 1123 -23.24 -29.00 -40.02
CA THR A 1123 -22.69 -30.10 -40.82
C THR A 1123 -21.66 -30.86 -39.98
N SER A 1124 -21.76 -32.19 -39.94
CA SER A 1124 -20.82 -33.05 -39.22
C SER A 1124 -20.17 -34.06 -40.15
N THR A 1125 -18.85 -34.08 -40.16
CA THR A 1125 -18.02 -34.90 -41.04
C THR A 1125 -17.45 -36.06 -40.24
N TYR A 1126 -17.77 -37.29 -40.68
CA TYR A 1126 -17.38 -38.52 -40.00
C TYR A 1126 -16.51 -39.42 -40.88
N VAL A 1127 -15.61 -40.17 -40.24
CA VAL A 1127 -14.92 -41.32 -40.82
C VAL A 1127 -15.50 -42.59 -40.22
N LYS A 1128 -15.88 -43.56 -41.05
CA LYS A 1128 -16.37 -44.87 -40.63
C LYS A 1128 -15.33 -45.95 -40.94
N TYR A 1129 -14.76 -46.56 -39.92
CA TYR A 1129 -13.91 -47.74 -40.08
C TYR A 1129 -14.73 -49.01 -39.87
N SER A 1130 -14.69 -49.95 -40.82
CA SER A 1130 -15.29 -51.28 -40.69
C SER A 1130 -14.30 -52.22 -40.00
N ALA A 1131 -14.57 -52.61 -38.76
CA ALA A 1131 -13.74 -53.54 -38.02
C ALA A 1131 -14.01 -55.00 -38.44
N THR A 1132 -13.07 -55.60 -39.16
CA THR A 1132 -13.00 -57.06 -39.32
C THR A 1132 -12.32 -57.65 -38.08
N VAL A 1133 -13.11 -58.24 -37.19
CA VAL A 1133 -12.58 -58.82 -35.93
C VAL A 1133 -11.99 -60.21 -36.22
N ILE A 1134 -10.68 -60.35 -36.02
CA ILE A 1134 -10.04 -61.66 -35.88
C ILE A 1134 -9.97 -61.97 -34.38
N MET A 1135 -10.64 -63.04 -33.96
CA MET A 1135 -10.61 -63.53 -32.58
C MET A 1135 -9.33 -64.34 -32.34
N PHE A 1136 -8.70 -64.15 -31.19
CA PHE A 1136 -7.63 -65.02 -30.69
C PHE A 1136 -8.05 -65.55 -29.32
N ASP A 1137 -8.09 -66.87 -29.18
CA ASP A 1137 -8.40 -67.52 -27.90
C ASP A 1137 -7.18 -67.47 -26.96
N VAL A 1138 -7.42 -67.02 -25.72
CA VAL A 1138 -6.38 -66.89 -24.69
C VAL A 1138 -6.61 -67.97 -23.61
N ILE A 1139 -5.77 -69.00 -23.63
CA ILE A 1139 -5.80 -70.07 -22.61
C ILE A 1139 -5.17 -69.55 -21.31
N LYS A 1140 -5.87 -69.77 -20.19
CA LYS A 1140 -5.45 -69.34 -18.86
C LYS A 1140 -4.68 -70.46 -18.15
N PHE A 1141 -3.41 -70.23 -17.80
CA PHE A 1141 -2.66 -71.14 -16.92
C PHE A 1141 -2.97 -70.84 -15.44
N PRO A 1142 -3.05 -71.87 -14.57
CA PRO A 1142 -3.19 -71.68 -13.13
C PRO A 1142 -1.86 -71.22 -12.50
N GLN A 1143 -1.95 -70.49 -11.39
CA GLN A 1143 -0.78 -70.04 -10.62
C GLN A 1143 -0.45 -71.02 -9.49
N HIS A 1144 0.82 -71.41 -9.43
CA HIS A 1144 1.56 -71.78 -8.23
C HIS A 1144 2.87 -70.99 -8.24
#